data_AF-F7VJP3-F1
#
_entry.id   AF-F7VJP3-F1
#
_cell.length_a   1.000
_cell.length_b   1.000
_cell.length_c   1.000
_cell.angle_alpha   90.00
_cell.angle_beta   90.00
_cell.angle_gamma   90.00
#
_symmetry.space_group_name_H-M   'P 1'
#
loop_
_entity.id
_entity.type
_entity.pdbx_description
1 polymer ?
#
loop_
_entity_poly.entity_id
_entity_poly.type
_entity_poly.pdbx_seq_one_letter_code
_entity_poly.pdbx_strand_id
1 'polypeptide(L)'
;MLEINARFVVIDGWLIDVVKRRPVNFWSPDIRLLLPNDDDYEKLLQQDLVNWEQLKKDSKSVLIGVKSMELFKNIKLVLREFFLLEDGRIVLKRIKSKLHYKVIKKFACRCCRLYLPKWGTMYIYPMSSDKKSRLKGVCQFSLNVEPDREYPLIDINVSHQYIIIEEFLLYLNERRLYKWSDNYLRDQIGLRKWSRLRRLYNPVSLDILDGLKSNYYFVKDDLLFQLLGKRVFVKFCKIMRNEREGKIPFWYCARTTTAKASHIAYVLPDTATSNSPTDKKSVVRFIVREQPVVEDIVSNPTYSDLAEQLFIEVEAVKKKISANLLRLENQLMECTDQEKNVVKVSKISSEVLDQIPDFPVSKVTLLLIAAGEDKKYIELVEELARRLEKICIEKTTQSLENIRNTFLSNPGIRARFDKEYYKSTEEYKVTLQLIKEDFLLLLVKQLKNTQVSETEFTREEYISPRFLVADGFLIDLAEEKLVDPKDPRLRTLLKDHQRDIIAQMNLIAWDDLKEYRHPIPLQAKSLFKLCKHTKKNFIRDANFKLHLLPTEENLTSAQMSVFYPCIPIYLDDNTVQYLYDDSVIPEYETNSLNAAMKSKCSWRDSLEKDPESLFQEAIRRMRFLISYEELKINYMAAFEELRRGNHND
;
A
#
# COMPACT_ATOMS: atom_id res chain seq x y z
N MET A 1 10.80 36.62 -36.54
CA MET A 1 12.18 36.59 -36.01
C MET A 1 12.84 37.89 -36.44
N LEU A 2 13.37 38.66 -35.48
CA LEU A 2 14.10 39.90 -35.71
C LEU A 2 15.57 39.67 -35.36
N GLU A 3 16.48 39.90 -36.28
CA GLU A 3 17.92 39.84 -36.01
C GLU A 3 18.39 41.17 -35.44
N ILE A 4 19.06 41.12 -34.29
CA ILE A 4 19.64 42.32 -33.65
C ILE A 4 21.09 42.48 -34.13
N ASN A 5 21.84 41.38 -34.02
CA ASN A 5 23.20 41.25 -34.53
C ASN A 5 23.51 39.76 -34.77
N ALA A 6 24.74 39.46 -35.21
CA ALA A 6 25.18 38.10 -35.53
C ALA A 6 25.07 37.08 -34.37
N ARG A 7 24.86 37.53 -33.12
CA ARG A 7 24.74 36.67 -31.94
C ARG A 7 23.34 36.64 -31.33
N PHE A 8 22.56 37.70 -31.49
CA PHE A 8 21.28 37.86 -30.80
C PHE A 8 20.12 38.04 -31.77
N VAL A 9 19.06 37.26 -31.54
CA VAL A 9 17.80 37.33 -32.27
C VAL A 9 16.62 37.38 -31.31
N VAL A 10 15.54 38.02 -31.73
CA VAL A 10 14.25 38.01 -31.04
C VAL A 10 13.28 37.10 -31.79
N ILE A 11 12.74 36.10 -31.10
CA ILE A 11 11.74 35.17 -31.63
C ILE A 11 10.56 35.14 -30.66
N ASP A 12 9.38 35.53 -31.13
CA ASP A 12 8.12 35.53 -30.36
C ASP A 12 8.25 36.19 -28.96
N GLY A 13 8.96 37.33 -28.91
CA GLY A 13 9.21 38.09 -27.67
C GLY A 13 10.37 37.55 -26.82
N TRP A 14 11.05 36.48 -27.23
CA TRP A 14 12.22 35.94 -26.52
C TRP A 14 13.52 36.39 -27.17
N LEU A 15 14.40 36.99 -26.36
CA LEU A 15 15.79 37.23 -26.74
C LEU A 15 16.60 35.92 -26.66
N ILE A 16 17.24 35.53 -27.76
CA ILE A 16 17.99 34.27 -27.88
C ILE A 16 19.43 34.57 -28.27
N ASP A 17 20.38 33.97 -27.55
CA ASP A 17 21.78 33.86 -27.96
C ASP A 17 21.90 32.66 -28.91
N VAL A 18 22.02 32.90 -30.22
CA VAL A 18 22.05 31.83 -31.23
C VAL A 18 23.32 30.99 -31.15
N VAL A 19 24.43 31.59 -30.71
CA VAL A 19 25.71 30.91 -30.53
C VAL A 19 25.63 29.93 -29.36
N LYS A 20 25.09 30.38 -28.22
CA LYS A 20 24.92 29.55 -27.02
C LYS A 20 23.64 28.71 -27.05
N ARG A 21 22.78 28.89 -28.05
CA ARG A 21 21.46 28.27 -28.22
C ARG A 21 20.65 28.30 -26.92
N ARG A 22 20.47 29.49 -26.34
CA ARG A 22 19.72 29.65 -25.09
C ARG A 22 18.97 30.98 -25.03
N PRO A 23 17.82 31.04 -24.35
CA PRO A 23 17.18 32.30 -24.02
C PRO A 23 18.04 33.14 -23.08
N VAL A 24 17.98 34.45 -23.24
CA VAL A 24 18.67 35.44 -22.40
C VAL A 24 17.64 36.38 -21.78
N ASN A 25 17.76 36.62 -20.48
CA ASN A 25 16.89 37.57 -19.80
C ASN A 25 17.38 38.99 -20.07
N PHE A 26 16.66 39.71 -20.93
CA PHE A 26 16.96 41.11 -21.22
C PHE A 26 16.86 42.01 -19.98
N TRP A 27 15.96 41.69 -19.06
CA TRP A 27 15.76 42.45 -17.82
C TRP A 27 16.74 42.09 -16.70
N SER A 28 17.75 41.27 -17.00
CA SER A 28 18.82 40.95 -16.05
C SER A 28 19.79 42.14 -15.94
N PRO A 29 20.29 42.47 -14.73
CA PRO A 29 21.33 43.51 -14.59
C PRO A 29 22.58 43.22 -15.44
N ASP A 30 22.87 41.94 -15.69
CA ASP A 30 24.03 41.50 -16.48
C ASP A 30 23.86 41.71 -18.00
N ILE A 31 22.71 42.18 -18.49
CA ILE A 31 22.45 42.27 -19.94
C ILE A 31 23.41 43.25 -20.63
N ARG A 32 23.82 44.32 -19.95
CA ARG A 32 24.75 45.33 -20.47
C ARG A 32 26.16 44.77 -20.70
N LEU A 33 26.52 43.67 -20.02
CA LEU A 33 27.77 42.94 -20.29
C LEU A 33 27.69 42.11 -21.58
N LEU A 34 26.47 41.75 -22.00
CA LEU A 34 26.22 40.94 -23.20
C LEU A 34 25.91 41.80 -24.43
N LEU A 35 25.36 43.00 -24.23
CA LEU A 35 24.99 43.98 -25.24
C LEU A 35 25.60 45.35 -24.90
N PRO A 36 26.91 45.55 -25.16
CA PRO A 36 27.59 46.81 -24.88
C PRO A 36 27.30 47.91 -25.92
N ASN A 37 26.75 47.55 -27.09
CA ASN A 37 26.38 48.50 -28.13
C ASN A 37 25.02 49.15 -27.81
N ASP A 38 24.98 50.48 -27.72
CA ASP A 38 23.76 51.21 -27.38
C ASP A 38 22.69 51.10 -28.47
N ASP A 39 23.05 51.06 -29.75
CA ASP A 39 22.08 50.92 -30.85
C ASP A 39 21.31 49.60 -30.77
N ASP A 40 21.99 48.51 -30.44
CA ASP A 40 21.37 47.18 -30.29
C ASP A 40 20.50 47.12 -29.03
N TYR A 41 20.89 47.84 -27.97
CA TYR A 41 20.13 47.94 -26.74
C TYR A 41 18.83 48.74 -26.95
N GLU A 42 18.89 49.88 -27.64
CA GLU A 42 17.72 50.70 -27.99
C GLU A 42 16.75 49.96 -28.92
N LYS A 43 17.26 49.21 -29.90
CA LYS A 43 16.41 48.33 -30.75
C LYS A 43 15.62 47.32 -29.92
N LEU A 44 16.22 46.78 -28.86
CA LEU A 44 15.59 45.80 -27.98
C LEU A 44 14.60 46.43 -27.00
N LEU A 45 14.85 47.65 -26.52
CA LEU A 45 13.90 48.41 -25.69
C LEU A 45 12.56 48.66 -26.41
N GLN A 46 12.60 48.79 -27.73
CA GLN A 46 11.40 48.97 -28.56
C GLN A 46 10.61 47.67 -28.81
N GLN A 47 11.14 46.51 -28.40
CA GLN A 47 10.47 45.22 -28.55
C GLN A 47 9.68 44.85 -27.30
N ASP A 48 8.52 44.20 -27.49
CA ASP A 48 7.74 43.62 -26.40
C ASP A 48 8.36 42.29 -25.94
N LEU A 49 9.43 42.39 -25.15
CA LEU A 49 10.20 41.24 -24.66
C LEU A 49 9.58 40.63 -23.41
N VAL A 50 9.54 39.29 -23.38
CA VAL A 50 8.98 38.52 -22.27
C VAL A 50 9.69 38.86 -20.96
N ASN A 51 8.93 39.34 -19.98
CA ASN A 51 9.41 39.56 -18.63
C ASN A 51 9.42 38.24 -17.84
N TRP A 52 10.62 37.74 -17.52
CA TRP A 52 10.78 36.47 -16.81
C TRP A 52 10.22 36.52 -15.38
N GLU A 53 10.15 37.69 -14.74
CA GLU A 53 9.56 37.81 -13.40
C GLU A 53 8.04 37.58 -13.40
N GLN A 54 7.35 37.97 -14.47
CA GLN A 54 5.92 37.70 -14.64
C GLN A 54 5.67 36.20 -14.82
N LEU A 55 6.52 35.51 -15.60
CA LEU A 55 6.43 34.05 -15.75
C LEU A 55 6.44 33.32 -14.40
N LYS A 56 7.16 33.83 -13.41
CA LYS A 56 7.21 33.22 -12.06
C LYS A 56 5.98 33.55 -11.21
N LYS A 57 5.49 34.79 -11.25
CA LYS A 57 4.30 35.20 -10.48
C LYS A 57 3.06 34.41 -10.90
N ASP A 58 2.96 34.10 -12.19
CA ASP A 58 1.80 33.43 -12.76
C ASP A 58 1.89 31.89 -12.66
N SER A 59 3.03 31.33 -12.23
CA SER A 59 3.25 29.88 -12.18
C SER A 59 3.60 29.35 -10.79
N LYS A 60 2.71 28.49 -10.26
CA LYS A 60 2.98 27.69 -9.06
C LYS A 60 3.96 26.53 -9.31
N SER A 61 4.25 26.23 -10.59
CA SER A 61 5.07 25.09 -11.05
C SER A 61 6.45 25.54 -11.55
N VAL A 62 7.46 24.65 -11.49
CA VAL A 62 8.80 24.96 -12.06
C VAL A 62 8.88 24.73 -13.57
N LEU A 63 7.88 24.07 -14.17
CA LEU A 63 7.79 23.77 -15.59
C LEU A 63 6.66 24.59 -16.23
N ILE A 64 6.97 25.31 -17.31
CA ILE A 64 6.05 26.20 -18.04
C ILE A 64 5.99 25.83 -19.51
N GLY A 65 4.78 25.76 -20.04
CA GLY A 65 4.54 25.58 -21.47
C GLY A 65 4.65 26.89 -22.26
N VAL A 66 5.37 26.89 -23.37
CA VAL A 66 5.49 28.05 -24.27
C VAL A 66 5.02 27.67 -25.67
N LYS A 67 4.13 28.49 -26.24
CA LYS A 67 3.57 28.32 -27.59
C LYS A 67 4.46 29.01 -28.64
N SER A 68 5.68 28.52 -28.85
CA SER A 68 6.59 29.06 -29.87
C SER A 68 7.51 27.98 -30.44
N MET A 69 7.10 27.34 -31.52
CA MET A 69 7.90 26.30 -32.16
C MET A 69 9.22 26.83 -32.70
N GLU A 70 9.23 28.07 -33.18
CA GLU A 70 10.40 28.70 -33.77
C GLU A 70 11.48 29.02 -32.71
N LEU A 71 11.07 29.40 -31.50
CA LEU A 71 11.97 29.51 -30.34
C LEU A 71 12.67 28.17 -30.08
N PHE A 72 11.90 27.08 -30.00
CA PHE A 72 12.40 25.76 -29.62
C PHE A 72 13.35 25.13 -30.66
N LYS A 73 13.29 25.56 -31.93
CA LYS A 73 14.30 25.20 -32.94
C LYS A 73 15.67 25.84 -32.66
N ASN A 74 15.68 27.04 -32.10
CA ASN A 74 16.89 27.84 -31.92
C ASN A 74 17.57 27.65 -30.55
N ILE A 75 16.89 26.99 -29.60
CA ILE A 75 17.43 26.75 -28.25
C ILE A 75 17.77 25.28 -27.99
N LYS A 76 18.76 25.05 -27.13
CA LYS A 76 19.17 23.72 -26.71
C LYS A 76 18.25 23.21 -25.61
N LEU A 77 17.56 22.11 -25.90
CA LEU A 77 16.71 21.42 -24.94
C LEU A 77 17.44 20.28 -24.25
N VAL A 78 17.15 20.09 -22.97
CA VAL A 78 17.69 19.02 -22.14
C VAL A 78 16.53 18.26 -21.52
N LEU A 79 16.58 16.94 -21.62
CA LEU A 79 15.61 16.08 -20.98
C LEU A 79 15.77 16.09 -19.46
N ARG A 80 14.67 16.37 -18.74
CA ARG A 80 14.58 16.36 -17.27
C ARG A 80 13.36 15.58 -16.81
N GLU A 81 13.45 14.99 -15.63
CA GLU A 81 12.34 14.30 -14.96
C GLU A 81 11.67 15.20 -13.92
N PHE A 82 10.34 15.16 -13.89
CA PHE A 82 9.46 15.97 -13.05
C PHE A 82 8.46 15.12 -12.28
N PHE A 83 7.95 15.67 -11.19
CA PHE A 83 6.82 15.16 -10.43
C PHE A 83 5.65 16.13 -10.54
N LEU A 84 4.46 15.61 -10.80
CA LEU A 84 3.20 16.28 -10.53
C LEU A 84 2.78 15.95 -9.09
N LEU A 85 2.52 16.97 -8.29
CA LEU A 85 2.04 16.87 -6.92
C LEU A 85 0.52 16.96 -6.85
N GLU A 86 -0.04 16.48 -5.74
CA GLU A 86 -1.50 16.47 -5.46
C GLU A 86 -2.17 17.82 -5.65
N ASP A 87 -1.47 18.90 -5.30
CA ASP A 87 -1.93 20.28 -5.43
C ASP A 87 -1.78 20.86 -6.86
N GLY A 88 -1.47 20.01 -7.84
CA GLY A 88 -1.27 20.37 -9.24
C GLY A 88 0.07 21.02 -9.56
N ARG A 89 1.00 21.16 -8.60
CA ARG A 89 2.32 21.72 -8.87
C ARG A 89 3.25 20.71 -9.52
N ILE A 90 4.02 21.18 -10.49
CA ILE A 90 5.10 20.41 -11.12
C ILE A 90 6.43 20.82 -10.51
N VAL A 91 7.19 19.86 -10.00
CA VAL A 91 8.51 20.04 -9.37
C VAL A 91 9.56 19.14 -10.00
N LEU A 92 10.84 19.51 -9.89
CA LEU A 92 11.93 18.69 -10.42
C LEU A 92 12.16 17.47 -9.52
N LYS A 93 12.30 16.27 -10.12
CA LYS A 93 12.45 14.98 -9.41
C LYS A 93 13.51 14.97 -8.30
N ARG A 94 14.60 15.74 -8.46
CA ARG A 94 15.72 15.80 -7.50
C ARG A 94 15.38 16.47 -6.16
N ILE A 95 14.23 17.15 -6.04
CA ILE A 95 13.84 17.93 -4.84
C ILE A 95 13.10 17.04 -3.80
N LYS A 96 13.16 15.70 -3.95
CA LYS A 96 12.35 14.74 -3.18
C LYS A 96 12.53 14.81 -1.64
N SER A 97 13.61 15.40 -1.13
CA SER A 97 13.93 15.39 0.31
C SER A 97 13.15 16.39 1.18
N LYS A 98 12.27 17.23 0.62
CA LYS A 98 11.60 18.30 1.39
C LYS A 98 10.10 18.51 1.12
N LEU A 99 9.43 17.60 0.42
CA LEU A 99 8.03 17.83 0.01
C LEU A 99 7.07 17.00 0.87
N HIS A 100 6.15 17.69 1.55
CA HIS A 100 5.02 17.09 2.31
C HIS A 100 3.83 16.67 1.43
N TYR A 101 3.94 16.84 0.10
CA TYR A 101 2.84 16.59 -0.83
C TYR A 101 3.01 15.24 -1.52
N LYS A 102 1.90 14.52 -1.68
CA LYS A 102 1.84 13.26 -2.42
C LYS A 102 2.15 13.51 -3.91
N VAL A 103 2.92 12.60 -4.50
CA VAL A 103 3.25 12.64 -5.93
C VAL A 103 2.13 11.92 -6.69
N ILE A 104 1.41 12.63 -7.56
CA ILE A 104 0.40 12.04 -8.45
C ILE A 104 1.07 11.31 -9.61
N LYS A 105 2.05 11.95 -10.27
CA LYS A 105 2.62 11.40 -11.51
C LYS A 105 4.09 11.75 -11.69
N LYS A 106 4.87 10.80 -12.22
CA LYS A 106 6.28 10.99 -12.60
C LYS A 106 6.39 11.02 -14.11
N PHE A 107 6.97 12.06 -14.69
CA PHE A 107 7.13 12.15 -16.14
C PHE A 107 8.45 12.82 -16.52
N ALA A 108 8.84 12.74 -17.80
CA ALA A 108 10.04 13.38 -18.31
C ALA A 108 9.73 14.25 -19.53
N CYS A 109 10.39 15.39 -19.62
CA CYS A 109 10.14 16.39 -20.66
C CYS A 109 11.46 17.03 -21.12
N ARG A 110 11.63 17.25 -22.43
CA ARG A 110 12.70 18.13 -22.94
C ARG A 110 12.33 19.58 -22.68
N CYS A 111 13.17 20.25 -21.94
CA CYS A 111 12.95 21.63 -21.54
C CYS A 111 14.24 22.44 -21.63
N CYS A 112 14.10 23.76 -21.73
CA CYS A 112 15.21 24.69 -21.59
C CYS A 112 15.23 25.24 -20.16
N ARG A 113 16.40 25.30 -19.56
CA ARG A 113 16.58 25.83 -18.21
C ARG A 113 16.68 27.35 -18.27
N LEU A 114 15.81 28.03 -17.55
CA LEU A 114 15.88 29.46 -17.27
C LEU A 114 16.40 29.67 -15.85
N TYR A 115 17.30 30.64 -15.67
CA TYR A 115 17.82 31.01 -14.36
C TYR A 115 17.33 32.41 -14.01
N LEU A 116 16.60 32.53 -12.90
CA LEU A 116 16.15 33.79 -12.34
C LEU A 116 16.92 34.05 -11.04
N PRO A 117 17.74 35.11 -10.95
CA PRO A 117 18.60 35.36 -9.79
C PRO A 117 17.88 35.36 -8.44
N LYS A 118 16.66 35.92 -8.37
CA LYS A 118 15.86 36.00 -7.13
C LYS A 118 14.97 34.78 -6.87
N TRP A 119 14.62 34.01 -7.90
CA TRP A 119 13.53 33.03 -7.84
C TRP A 119 13.94 31.59 -8.16
N GLY A 120 15.23 31.38 -8.46
CA GLY A 120 15.80 30.07 -8.73
C GLY A 120 15.66 29.63 -10.19
N THR A 121 15.55 28.31 -10.39
CA THR A 121 15.55 27.71 -11.73
C THR A 121 14.13 27.40 -12.19
N MET A 122 13.82 27.78 -13.42
CA MET A 122 12.58 27.42 -14.12
C MET A 122 12.89 26.66 -15.40
N TYR A 123 11.89 25.98 -15.95
CA TYR A 123 12.00 25.19 -17.16
C TYR A 123 10.89 25.56 -18.12
N ILE A 124 11.24 25.84 -19.38
CA ILE A 124 10.27 26.03 -20.45
C ILE A 124 10.27 24.84 -21.41
N TYR A 125 9.10 24.44 -21.89
CA TYR A 125 8.94 23.35 -22.86
C TYR A 125 7.94 23.75 -23.97
N PRO A 126 8.06 23.16 -25.18
CA PRO A 126 7.12 23.42 -26.26
C PRO A 126 5.73 22.87 -25.92
N MET A 127 4.69 23.71 -26.04
CA MET A 127 3.31 23.23 -26.04
C MET A 127 2.81 23.06 -27.47
N SER A 128 2.32 21.86 -27.79
CA SER A 128 1.59 21.56 -29.01
C SER A 128 0.25 22.31 -29.01
N SER A 129 -0.10 22.89 -30.16
CA SER A 129 -1.36 23.61 -30.36
C SER A 129 -2.49 22.60 -30.55
N ASP A 130 -3.06 22.08 -29.46
CA ASP A 130 -4.32 21.36 -29.57
C ASP A 130 -5.40 21.89 -28.63
N LYS A 131 -6.56 22.11 -29.26
CA LYS A 131 -7.85 22.66 -28.80
C LYS A 131 -8.00 24.19 -28.76
N LYS A 132 -8.98 24.59 -29.57
CA LYS A 132 -9.55 25.92 -29.85
C LYS A 132 -9.88 26.73 -28.58
N SER A 133 -8.90 27.42 -28.01
CA SER A 133 -9.15 28.70 -27.34
C SER A 133 -7.89 29.56 -27.40
N ARG A 134 -7.99 30.72 -28.06
CA ARG A 134 -7.00 31.78 -27.94
C ARG A 134 -7.17 32.40 -26.56
N LEU A 135 -6.54 31.81 -25.55
CA LEU A 135 -6.29 32.48 -24.28
C LEU A 135 -4.86 33.02 -24.31
N LYS A 136 -4.73 34.36 -24.25
CA LYS A 136 -3.48 35.01 -23.84
C LYS A 136 -3.21 34.57 -22.40
N GLY A 137 -2.05 33.97 -22.14
CA GLY A 137 -1.65 33.60 -20.78
C GLY A 137 -0.88 32.29 -20.70
N VAL A 138 -0.06 32.20 -19.65
CA VAL A 138 0.63 30.99 -19.20
C VAL A 138 -0.42 29.90 -18.94
N CYS A 139 -0.45 28.85 -19.77
CA CYS A 139 -1.36 27.73 -19.54
C CYS A 139 -0.73 26.70 -18.60
N GLN A 140 -1.49 26.32 -17.58
CA GLN A 140 -1.19 25.20 -16.69
C GLN A 140 -1.32 23.88 -17.46
N PHE A 141 -0.41 22.94 -17.17
CA PHE A 141 -0.34 21.61 -17.76
C PHE A 141 -1.70 20.88 -17.66
N SER A 142 -2.32 20.50 -18.78
CA SER A 142 -3.50 19.64 -18.78
C SER A 142 -3.08 18.19 -19.02
N LEU A 143 -3.13 17.36 -17.99
CA LEU A 143 -3.04 15.92 -18.14
C LEU A 143 -4.42 15.35 -18.44
N ASN A 144 -4.54 14.61 -19.53
CA ASN A 144 -5.54 13.56 -19.64
C ASN A 144 -5.18 12.54 -18.56
N VAL A 145 -5.91 12.56 -17.45
CA VAL A 145 -5.90 11.48 -16.46
C VAL A 145 -6.68 10.35 -17.12
N GLU A 146 -5.97 9.33 -17.59
CA GLU A 146 -6.64 8.10 -17.97
C GLU A 146 -7.28 7.48 -16.72
N PRO A 147 -8.45 6.84 -16.87
CA PRO A 147 -9.18 6.26 -15.74
C PRO A 147 -8.33 5.24 -14.98
N ASP A 148 -8.61 5.09 -13.69
CA ASP A 148 -7.95 4.18 -12.75
C ASP A 148 -7.70 2.81 -13.40
N ARG A 149 -6.45 2.54 -13.78
CA ARG A 149 -6.05 1.27 -14.40
C ARG A 149 -5.89 0.24 -13.28
N GLU A 150 -6.60 -0.88 -13.37
CA GLU A 150 -6.48 -1.99 -12.45
C GLU A 150 -5.54 -3.08 -12.99
N TYR A 151 -4.64 -3.57 -12.14
CA TYR A 151 -3.65 -4.59 -12.48
C TYR A 151 -3.82 -5.83 -11.60
N PRO A 152 -3.69 -7.05 -12.16
CA PRO A 152 -3.75 -8.27 -11.37
C PRO A 152 -2.49 -8.42 -10.50
N LEU A 153 -2.68 -8.45 -9.20
CA LEU A 153 -1.69 -8.88 -8.21
C LEU A 153 -1.95 -10.34 -7.86
N ILE A 154 -0.97 -11.19 -8.13
CA ILE A 154 -0.91 -12.59 -7.74
C ILE A 154 -0.18 -12.66 -6.40
N ASP A 155 -0.90 -13.04 -5.36
CA ASP A 155 -0.37 -13.24 -4.02
C ASP A 155 -0.36 -14.73 -3.69
N ILE A 156 0.86 -15.25 -3.47
CA ILE A 156 1.12 -16.62 -3.00
C ILE A 156 1.41 -16.57 -1.50
N ASN A 157 2.25 -15.62 -1.10
CA ASN A 157 2.48 -15.18 0.27
C ASN A 157 3.13 -13.79 0.21
N VAL A 158 3.24 -13.10 1.36
CA VAL A 158 3.88 -11.78 1.44
C VAL A 158 5.28 -11.77 0.82
N SER A 159 6.06 -12.84 0.96
CA SER A 159 7.39 -12.94 0.36
C SER A 159 7.38 -13.33 -1.13
N HIS A 160 6.22 -13.54 -1.76
CA HIS A 160 6.07 -13.99 -3.15
C HIS A 160 4.88 -13.31 -3.82
N GLN A 161 5.05 -12.03 -4.15
CA GLN A 161 4.05 -11.21 -4.83
C GLN A 161 4.46 -10.88 -6.26
N TYR A 162 3.54 -11.11 -7.19
CA TYR A 162 3.72 -10.82 -8.60
C TYR A 162 2.63 -9.90 -9.11
N ILE A 163 2.98 -8.98 -10.01
CA ILE A 163 2.01 -8.13 -10.71
C ILE A 163 2.16 -8.30 -12.21
N ILE A 164 1.06 -8.26 -12.94
CA ILE A 164 1.09 -8.26 -14.41
C ILE A 164 0.70 -6.86 -14.91
N ILE A 165 1.59 -6.24 -15.67
CA ILE A 165 1.37 -4.92 -16.30
C ILE A 165 1.74 -5.05 -17.78
N GLU A 166 0.80 -4.75 -18.68
CA GLU A 166 0.98 -4.93 -20.14
C GLU A 166 1.59 -6.29 -20.52
N GLU A 167 1.02 -7.37 -19.95
CA GLU A 167 1.48 -8.75 -20.17
C GLU A 167 2.93 -9.03 -19.69
N PHE A 168 3.58 -8.12 -18.95
CA PHE A 168 4.84 -8.40 -18.25
C PHE A 168 4.59 -8.92 -16.84
N LEU A 169 5.12 -10.10 -16.52
CA LEU A 169 5.15 -10.62 -15.16
C LEU A 169 6.31 -10.01 -14.36
N LEU A 170 5.98 -9.25 -13.33
CA LEU A 170 6.95 -8.60 -12.44
C LEU A 170 6.89 -9.23 -11.04
N TYR A 171 8.01 -9.76 -10.59
CA TYR A 171 8.21 -10.14 -9.19
C TYR A 171 8.57 -8.90 -8.38
N LEU A 172 7.69 -8.53 -7.46
CA LEU A 172 7.72 -7.23 -6.80
C LEU A 172 8.88 -7.09 -5.81
N ASN A 173 9.29 -8.17 -5.14
CA ASN A 173 10.33 -8.13 -4.10
C ASN A 173 11.71 -7.79 -4.66
N GLU A 174 12.06 -8.41 -5.79
CA GLU A 174 13.32 -8.11 -6.48
C GLU A 174 13.16 -7.01 -7.53
N ARG A 175 11.92 -6.51 -7.74
CA ARG A 175 11.55 -5.61 -8.85
C ARG A 175 12.07 -6.15 -10.18
N ARG A 176 11.91 -7.46 -10.38
CA ARG A 176 12.53 -8.23 -11.45
C ARG A 176 11.47 -8.86 -12.34
N LEU A 177 11.69 -8.77 -13.65
CA LEU A 177 10.81 -9.40 -14.63
C LEU A 177 11.10 -10.89 -14.74
N TYR A 178 10.04 -11.68 -14.79
CA TYR A 178 10.11 -13.12 -14.97
C TYR A 178 9.49 -13.52 -16.30
N LYS A 179 10.06 -14.55 -16.90
CA LYS A 179 9.47 -15.21 -18.06
C LYS A 179 8.32 -16.05 -17.57
N TRP A 180 7.24 -16.08 -18.33
CA TRP A 180 6.17 -17.01 -18.04
C TRP A 180 6.63 -18.45 -18.19
N SER A 181 7.51 -18.71 -19.17
CA SER A 181 8.12 -20.02 -19.40
C SER A 181 9.07 -20.48 -18.29
N ASP A 182 9.44 -19.61 -17.34
CA ASP A 182 10.26 -20.01 -16.21
C ASP A 182 9.44 -20.87 -15.22
N ASN A 183 10.03 -21.98 -14.78
CA ASN A 183 9.34 -23.00 -14.00
C ASN A 183 9.05 -22.52 -12.57
N TYR A 184 9.73 -21.47 -12.08
CA TYR A 184 9.68 -21.04 -10.69
C TYR A 184 8.26 -20.74 -10.19
N LEU A 185 7.51 -19.88 -10.90
CA LEU A 185 6.13 -19.56 -10.51
C LEU A 185 5.22 -20.77 -10.61
N ARG A 186 5.35 -21.57 -11.69
CA ARG A 186 4.56 -22.79 -11.91
C ARG A 186 4.74 -23.78 -10.77
N ASP A 187 5.97 -23.98 -10.31
CA ASP A 187 6.29 -24.93 -9.25
C ASP A 187 5.71 -24.48 -7.89
N GLN A 188 5.56 -23.16 -7.69
CA GLN A 188 4.92 -22.60 -6.50
C GLN A 188 3.39 -22.69 -6.50
N ILE A 189 2.73 -22.38 -7.62
CA ILE A 189 1.25 -22.30 -7.67
C ILE A 189 0.57 -23.56 -8.23
N GLY A 190 1.35 -24.45 -8.85
CA GLY A 190 0.87 -25.62 -9.56
C GLY A 190 0.40 -25.31 -10.98
N LEU A 191 0.46 -26.33 -11.84
CA LEU A 191 0.21 -26.22 -13.27
C LEU A 191 -1.19 -25.68 -13.62
N ARG A 192 -2.24 -26.13 -12.91
CA ARG A 192 -3.63 -25.72 -13.20
C ARG A 192 -3.86 -24.22 -12.97
N LYS A 193 -3.32 -23.68 -11.86
CA LYS A 193 -3.45 -22.25 -11.54
C LYS A 193 -2.59 -21.41 -12.46
N TRP A 194 -1.38 -21.88 -12.75
CA TRP A 194 -0.50 -21.26 -13.74
C TRP A 194 -1.19 -21.21 -15.12
N SER A 195 -1.68 -22.31 -15.68
CA SER A 195 -2.35 -22.30 -16.99
C SER A 195 -3.59 -21.40 -17.02
N ARG A 196 -4.37 -21.37 -15.94
CA ARG A 196 -5.51 -20.44 -15.79
C ARG A 196 -5.08 -18.97 -15.84
N LEU A 197 -4.03 -18.59 -15.10
CA LEU A 197 -3.48 -17.23 -15.14
C LEU A 197 -3.00 -16.84 -16.54
N ARG A 198 -2.38 -17.79 -17.27
CA ARG A 198 -1.96 -17.56 -18.66
C ARG A 198 -3.16 -17.27 -19.57
N ARG A 199 -4.24 -18.03 -19.45
CA ARG A 199 -5.46 -17.82 -20.26
C ARG A 199 -6.15 -16.49 -19.94
N LEU A 200 -6.09 -16.02 -18.69
CA LEU A 200 -6.76 -14.80 -18.25
C LEU A 200 -5.96 -13.53 -18.55
N TYR A 201 -4.64 -13.55 -18.34
CA TYR A 201 -3.81 -12.35 -18.36
C TYR A 201 -2.66 -12.39 -19.37
N ASN A 202 -2.43 -13.54 -20.02
CA ASN A 202 -1.41 -13.76 -21.04
C ASN A 202 -0.04 -13.09 -20.77
N PRO A 203 0.61 -13.33 -19.63
CA PRO A 203 1.79 -12.58 -19.20
C PRO A 203 3.10 -13.03 -19.90
N VAL A 204 3.14 -12.98 -21.23
CA VAL A 204 4.24 -13.52 -22.07
C VAL A 204 5.13 -12.45 -22.69
N SER A 205 4.97 -11.16 -22.34
CA SER A 205 5.71 -10.07 -23.00
C SER A 205 7.23 -10.18 -22.86
N LEU A 206 7.74 -10.70 -21.73
CA LEU A 206 9.17 -10.92 -21.58
C LEU A 206 9.68 -12.08 -22.44
N ASP A 207 8.91 -13.18 -22.54
CA ASP A 207 9.20 -14.28 -23.46
C ASP A 207 9.21 -13.81 -24.91
N ILE A 208 8.25 -12.95 -25.28
CA ILE A 208 8.19 -12.34 -26.61
C ILE A 208 9.43 -11.49 -26.85
N LEU A 209 9.73 -10.55 -25.94
CA LEU A 209 10.91 -9.69 -26.06
C LEU A 209 12.17 -10.50 -26.25
N ASP A 210 12.34 -11.65 -25.58
CA ASP A 210 13.49 -12.54 -25.77
C ASP A 210 13.50 -13.29 -27.11
N GLY A 211 12.35 -13.48 -27.75
CA GLY A 211 12.23 -14.05 -29.09
C GLY A 211 12.42 -13.03 -30.22
N LEU A 212 12.37 -11.73 -29.94
CA LEU A 212 12.49 -10.68 -30.96
C LEU A 212 13.89 -10.64 -31.58
N LYS A 213 13.94 -10.33 -32.89
CA LYS A 213 15.18 -10.01 -33.60
C LYS A 213 15.67 -8.61 -33.20
N SER A 214 14.72 -7.70 -32.97
CA SER A 214 14.93 -6.38 -32.40
C SER A 214 15.22 -6.49 -30.90
N ASN A 215 15.97 -5.53 -30.37
CA ASN A 215 16.35 -5.52 -28.96
C ASN A 215 15.45 -4.60 -28.13
N TYR A 216 14.22 -4.34 -28.58
CA TYR A 216 13.30 -3.45 -27.88
C TYR A 216 11.85 -3.93 -27.92
N TYR A 217 11.07 -3.53 -26.92
CA TYR A 217 9.62 -3.73 -26.84
C TYR A 217 8.96 -2.45 -26.33
N PHE A 218 7.88 -1.99 -26.96
CA PHE A 218 7.17 -0.79 -26.52
C PHE A 218 6.15 -1.08 -25.41
N VAL A 219 6.13 -0.23 -24.39
CA VAL A 219 5.19 -0.28 -23.26
C VAL A 219 4.54 1.08 -23.10
N LYS A 220 3.22 1.13 -22.99
CA LYS A 220 2.46 2.39 -22.84
C LYS A 220 2.39 2.82 -21.39
N ASP A 221 2.30 1.85 -20.50
CA ASP A 221 2.11 2.05 -19.08
C ASP A 221 3.39 2.53 -18.36
N ASP A 222 3.33 3.75 -17.85
CA ASP A 222 4.42 4.33 -17.07
C ASP A 222 4.68 3.61 -15.75
N LEU A 223 3.67 2.92 -15.20
CA LEU A 223 3.74 2.23 -13.92
C LEU A 223 4.79 1.13 -13.93
N LEU A 224 4.93 0.39 -15.04
CA LEU A 224 5.97 -0.63 -15.18
C LEU A 224 7.36 -0.02 -14.95
N PHE A 225 7.62 1.16 -15.52
CA PHE A 225 8.88 1.89 -15.33
C PHE A 225 9.02 2.51 -13.95
N GLN A 226 7.92 2.73 -13.23
CA GLN A 226 7.96 3.17 -11.83
C GLN A 226 8.45 2.03 -10.94
N LEU A 227 7.88 0.84 -11.11
CA LEU A 227 8.19 -0.34 -10.29
C LEU A 227 9.60 -0.88 -10.57
N LEU A 228 10.04 -0.91 -11.82
CA LEU A 228 11.39 -1.38 -12.21
C LEU A 228 12.52 -0.42 -11.80
N GLY A 229 12.21 0.84 -11.48
CA GLY A 229 13.15 1.81 -10.94
C GLY A 229 14.17 2.38 -11.93
N LYS A 230 15.22 1.63 -12.29
CA LYS A 230 16.39 2.16 -13.04
C LYS A 230 16.10 2.38 -14.52
N ARG A 231 15.80 3.63 -14.87
CA ARG A 231 15.54 4.09 -16.24
C ARG A 231 16.82 4.52 -16.94
N VAL A 232 16.91 4.26 -18.24
CA VAL A 232 17.95 4.77 -19.13
C VAL A 232 17.34 5.56 -20.27
N PHE A 233 18.15 6.42 -20.86
CA PHE A 233 17.79 7.14 -22.06
C PHE A 233 18.24 6.37 -23.29
N VAL A 234 17.37 6.28 -24.30
CA VAL A 234 17.66 5.52 -25.51
C VAL A 234 17.33 6.31 -26.78
N LYS A 235 17.97 5.89 -27.87
CA LYS A 235 17.65 6.32 -29.22
C LYS A 235 17.47 5.10 -30.12
N PHE A 236 16.66 5.25 -31.15
CA PHE A 236 16.52 4.26 -32.22
C PHE A 236 17.53 4.53 -33.33
N CYS A 237 18.14 3.48 -33.84
CA CYS A 237 19.13 3.49 -34.90
C CYS A 237 18.66 2.59 -36.03
N LYS A 238 18.69 3.09 -37.27
CA LYS A 238 18.37 2.33 -38.49
C LYS A 238 19.65 1.70 -39.03
N ILE A 239 19.62 0.40 -39.34
CA ILE A 239 20.66 -0.30 -40.09
C ILE A 239 20.03 -1.03 -41.27
N MET A 240 20.81 -1.31 -42.30
CA MET A 240 20.36 -2.15 -43.41
C MET A 240 20.82 -3.59 -43.13
N ARG A 241 19.89 -4.53 -42.96
CA ARG A 241 20.20 -5.96 -42.82
C ARG A 241 20.06 -6.66 -44.17
N ASN A 242 20.99 -7.57 -44.46
CA ASN A 242 20.84 -8.49 -45.58
C ASN A 242 19.89 -9.61 -45.15
N GLU A 243 18.68 -9.63 -45.70
CA GLU A 243 17.80 -10.80 -45.66
C GLU A 243 17.83 -11.52 -47.02
N ARG A 244 17.25 -12.73 -47.10
CA ARG A 244 17.29 -13.57 -48.32
C ARG A 244 16.73 -12.88 -49.57
N GLU A 245 15.89 -11.86 -49.39
CA GLU A 245 15.19 -11.12 -50.44
C GLU A 245 15.76 -9.70 -50.70
N GLY A 246 16.85 -9.30 -50.01
CA GLY A 246 17.50 -8.00 -50.23
C GLY A 246 17.90 -7.28 -48.94
N LYS A 247 18.30 -6.01 -49.07
CA LYS A 247 18.66 -5.13 -47.93
C LYS A 247 17.41 -4.46 -47.39
N ILE A 248 16.94 -4.88 -46.21
CA ILE A 248 15.76 -4.32 -45.56
C ILE A 248 16.19 -3.42 -44.41
N PRO A 249 15.55 -2.24 -44.23
CA PRO A 249 15.79 -1.41 -43.06
C PRO A 249 15.37 -2.13 -41.78
N PHE A 250 16.25 -2.10 -40.79
CA PHE A 250 16.05 -2.73 -39.50
C PHE A 250 16.42 -1.76 -38.38
N TRP A 251 15.50 -1.58 -37.45
CA TRP A 251 15.67 -0.69 -36.31
C TRP A 251 16.12 -1.46 -35.08
N TYR A 252 17.03 -0.84 -34.32
CA TYR A 252 17.42 -1.30 -32.99
C TYR A 252 17.53 -0.12 -32.03
N CYS A 253 17.45 -0.42 -30.74
CA CYS A 253 17.51 0.53 -29.64
C CYS A 253 18.91 0.56 -29.04
N ALA A 254 19.42 1.77 -28.76
CA ALA A 254 20.74 1.96 -28.15
C ALA A 254 20.68 2.96 -27.00
N ARG A 255 21.40 2.66 -25.90
CA ARG A 255 21.57 3.59 -24.79
C ARG A 255 22.27 4.87 -25.26
N THR A 256 21.82 6.01 -24.75
CA THR A 256 22.35 7.31 -25.12
C THR A 256 22.29 8.32 -23.98
N THR A 257 22.71 9.55 -24.26
CA THR A 257 22.66 10.68 -23.31
C THR A 257 21.30 11.38 -23.39
N THR A 258 20.93 12.10 -22.32
CA THR A 258 19.69 12.91 -22.26
C THR A 258 19.50 13.86 -23.44
N ALA A 259 20.60 14.37 -24.02
CA ALA A 259 20.58 15.30 -25.14
C ALA A 259 20.17 14.64 -26.47
N LYS A 260 20.46 13.34 -26.65
CA LYS A 260 20.22 12.60 -27.91
C LYS A 260 19.08 11.58 -27.80
N ALA A 261 18.47 11.48 -26.62
CA ALA A 261 17.42 10.49 -26.34
C ALA A 261 16.13 10.79 -27.09
N SER A 262 15.55 9.78 -27.75
CA SER A 262 14.18 9.85 -28.24
C SER A 262 13.18 9.27 -27.24
N HIS A 263 13.58 8.24 -26.49
CA HIS A 263 12.72 7.56 -25.53
C HIS A 263 13.44 7.27 -24.20
N ILE A 264 12.65 6.83 -23.24
CA ILE A 264 13.13 6.27 -21.96
C ILE A 264 12.88 4.77 -22.00
N ALA A 265 13.82 4.00 -21.47
CA ALA A 265 13.71 2.56 -21.40
C ALA A 265 14.16 2.00 -20.06
N TYR A 266 13.72 0.79 -19.75
CA TYR A 266 14.33 -0.09 -18.77
C TYR A 266 15.31 -1.02 -19.48
N VAL A 267 16.49 -1.20 -18.91
CA VAL A 267 17.49 -2.14 -19.44
C VAL A 267 17.28 -3.47 -18.78
N LEU A 268 17.06 -4.52 -19.58
CA LEU A 268 17.15 -5.88 -19.08
C LEU A 268 18.63 -6.22 -18.91
N PRO A 269 19.12 -6.46 -17.67
CA PRO A 269 20.47 -6.96 -17.50
C PRO A 269 20.57 -8.34 -18.17
N ASP A 270 21.67 -8.61 -18.86
CA ASP A 270 21.94 -9.90 -19.49
C ASP A 270 21.78 -11.02 -18.45
N THR A 271 20.64 -11.71 -18.44
CA THR A 271 20.55 -13.00 -17.79
C THR A 271 21.16 -13.98 -18.77
N ALA A 272 22.41 -14.37 -18.50
CA ALA A 272 23.09 -15.46 -19.18
C ALA A 272 22.17 -16.69 -19.23
N THR A 273 21.53 -16.93 -20.36
CA THR A 273 20.88 -18.19 -20.73
C THR A 273 20.84 -18.28 -22.24
N SER A 274 22.01 -18.16 -22.86
CA SER A 274 22.28 -18.75 -24.16
C SER A 274 23.30 -19.85 -23.94
N ASN A 275 22.83 -21.09 -23.78
CA ASN A 275 23.67 -22.28 -23.88
C ASN A 275 24.03 -22.60 -25.35
N SER A 276 23.93 -21.63 -26.27
CA SER A 276 24.47 -21.77 -27.63
C SER A 276 25.88 -21.18 -27.68
N PRO A 277 26.92 -21.96 -28.04
CA PRO A 277 28.30 -21.50 -28.05
C PRO A 277 28.65 -20.52 -29.20
N THR A 278 27.67 -20.15 -30.04
CA THR A 278 27.99 -19.58 -31.37
C THR A 278 27.61 -18.11 -31.59
N ASP A 279 26.88 -17.42 -30.70
CA ASP A 279 26.58 -15.99 -30.89
C ASP A 279 27.10 -15.11 -29.75
N LYS A 280 28.39 -14.77 -29.84
CA LYS A 280 29.08 -13.79 -28.98
C LYS A 280 28.74 -12.34 -29.36
N LYS A 281 27.54 -11.88 -29.06
CA LYS A 281 27.28 -10.48 -28.65
C LYS A 281 26.14 -10.50 -27.66
N SER A 282 26.40 -10.14 -26.41
CA SER A 282 25.35 -10.02 -25.42
C SER A 282 24.41 -8.88 -25.85
N VAL A 283 23.23 -9.25 -26.35
CA VAL A 283 22.28 -8.28 -26.92
C VAL A 283 21.49 -7.71 -25.76
N VAL A 284 21.94 -6.56 -25.26
CA VAL A 284 21.21 -5.78 -24.28
C VAL A 284 19.81 -5.44 -24.84
N ARG A 285 18.77 -5.93 -24.17
CA ARG A 285 17.36 -5.68 -24.52
C ARG A 285 16.77 -4.53 -23.69
N PHE A 286 15.82 -3.83 -24.30
CA PHE A 286 15.23 -2.62 -23.75
C PHE A 286 13.69 -2.73 -23.73
N ILE A 287 13.08 -2.47 -22.59
CA ILE A 287 11.65 -2.19 -22.52
C ILE A 287 11.52 -0.69 -22.67
N VAL A 288 10.92 -0.20 -23.74
CA VAL A 288 10.93 1.21 -24.14
C VAL A 288 9.54 1.79 -23.90
N ARG A 289 9.47 2.94 -23.23
CA ARG A 289 8.22 3.69 -23.09
C ARG A 289 7.75 4.11 -24.49
N GLU A 290 6.54 3.72 -24.87
CA GLU A 290 5.97 4.00 -26.20
C GLU A 290 5.92 5.49 -26.48
N GLN A 291 5.47 6.27 -25.48
CA GLN A 291 5.42 7.73 -25.62
C GLN A 291 6.84 8.33 -25.69
N PRO A 292 7.18 9.03 -26.78
CA PRO A 292 8.48 9.66 -26.93
C PRO A 292 8.66 10.76 -25.89
N VAL A 293 9.92 11.12 -25.67
CA VAL A 293 10.27 12.21 -24.77
C VAL A 293 9.83 13.59 -25.31
N VAL A 294 9.67 13.71 -26.62
CA VAL A 294 9.19 14.93 -27.31
C VAL A 294 8.19 14.51 -28.37
N GLU A 295 7.01 15.13 -28.36
CA GLU A 295 5.93 14.84 -29.32
C GLU A 295 6.17 15.52 -30.68
N ASP A 296 6.95 16.61 -30.73
CA ASP A 296 7.27 17.34 -31.95
C ASP A 296 8.71 17.12 -32.44
N ILE A 297 8.86 16.21 -33.40
CA ILE A 297 9.74 16.44 -34.54
C ILE A 297 8.84 16.38 -35.76
N VAL A 298 8.64 17.55 -36.38
CA VAL A 298 8.07 17.72 -37.72
C VAL A 298 8.61 16.61 -38.60
N SER A 299 7.72 15.74 -39.09
CA SER A 299 7.97 14.41 -39.69
C SER A 299 8.33 13.31 -38.68
N ASN A 300 7.32 12.55 -38.26
CA ASN A 300 7.50 11.26 -37.58
C ASN A 300 7.20 10.05 -38.51
N PRO A 301 7.79 9.92 -39.73
CA PRO A 301 7.80 8.66 -40.48
C PRO A 301 8.83 7.67 -39.89
N THR A 302 9.06 7.73 -38.57
CA THR A 302 10.02 6.88 -37.85
C THR A 302 9.32 6.05 -36.78
N TYR A 303 8.27 6.57 -36.14
CA TYR A 303 7.46 5.79 -35.20
C TYR A 303 6.63 4.69 -35.89
N SER A 304 6.00 5.01 -37.03
CA SER A 304 5.21 4.03 -37.79
C SER A 304 6.06 2.82 -38.20
N ASP A 305 7.26 3.06 -38.76
CA ASP A 305 8.21 2.00 -39.12
C ASP A 305 8.65 1.15 -37.92
N LEU A 306 8.90 1.78 -36.77
CA LEU A 306 9.29 1.08 -35.53
C LEU A 306 8.14 0.22 -35.00
N ALA A 307 6.93 0.77 -34.97
CA ALA A 307 5.73 0.08 -34.52
C ALA A 307 5.35 -1.07 -35.45
N GLU A 308 5.46 -0.87 -36.76
CA GLU A 308 5.19 -1.89 -37.78
C GLU A 308 6.21 -3.03 -37.71
N GLN A 309 7.52 -2.73 -37.62
CA GLN A 309 8.55 -3.76 -37.42
C GLN A 309 8.29 -4.56 -36.15
N LEU A 310 8.03 -3.87 -35.02
CA LEU A 310 7.76 -4.53 -33.76
C LEU A 310 6.49 -5.40 -33.85
N PHE A 311 5.42 -4.89 -34.45
CA PHE A 311 4.17 -5.63 -34.62
C PHE A 311 4.37 -6.93 -35.40
N ILE A 312 5.07 -6.88 -36.54
CA ILE A 312 5.36 -8.06 -37.37
C ILE A 312 6.21 -9.08 -36.60
N GLU A 313 7.27 -8.62 -35.92
CA GLU A 313 8.12 -9.51 -35.12
C GLU A 313 7.35 -10.14 -33.94
N VAL A 314 6.55 -9.35 -33.22
CA VAL A 314 5.76 -9.80 -32.07
C VAL A 314 4.73 -10.84 -32.50
N GLU A 315 3.99 -10.63 -33.59
CA GLU A 315 3.01 -11.60 -34.11
C GLU A 315 3.66 -12.95 -34.46
N ALA A 316 4.82 -12.92 -35.11
CA ALA A 316 5.55 -14.13 -35.47
C ALA A 316 6.04 -14.91 -34.22
N VAL A 317 6.58 -14.18 -33.24
CA VAL A 317 7.10 -14.78 -32.00
C VAL A 317 5.98 -15.27 -31.09
N LYS A 318 4.89 -14.51 -30.96
CA LYS A 318 3.72 -14.85 -30.13
C LYS A 318 3.12 -16.18 -30.56
N LYS A 319 2.93 -16.41 -31.87
CA LYS A 319 2.45 -17.70 -32.39
C LYS A 319 3.33 -18.88 -31.97
N LYS A 320 4.66 -18.72 -32.06
CA LYS A 320 5.62 -19.76 -31.67
C LYS A 320 5.59 -20.04 -30.16
N ILE A 321 5.55 -18.99 -29.33
CA ILE A 321 5.50 -19.12 -27.87
C ILE A 321 4.18 -19.76 -27.43
N SER A 322 3.05 -19.28 -27.96
CA SER A 322 1.73 -19.84 -27.64
C SER A 322 1.64 -21.32 -27.99
N ALA A 323 2.16 -21.75 -29.14
CA ALA A 323 2.19 -23.15 -29.53
C ALA A 323 3.04 -24.01 -28.58
N ASN A 324 4.22 -23.52 -28.18
CA ASN A 324 5.08 -24.21 -27.22
C ASN A 324 4.42 -24.33 -25.83
N LEU A 325 3.81 -23.26 -25.34
CA LEU A 325 3.12 -23.24 -24.05
C LEU A 325 1.89 -24.15 -24.05
N LEU A 326 1.10 -24.16 -25.14
CA LEU A 326 -0.02 -25.10 -25.31
C LEU A 326 0.45 -26.56 -25.27
N ARG A 327 1.57 -26.87 -25.94
CA ARG A 327 2.15 -28.22 -25.90
C ARG A 327 2.56 -28.60 -24.48
N LEU A 328 3.21 -27.70 -23.75
CA LEU A 328 3.61 -27.92 -22.36
C LEU A 328 2.40 -28.12 -21.43
N GLU A 329 1.35 -27.32 -21.60
CA GLU A 329 0.11 -27.46 -20.84
C GLU A 329 -0.54 -28.82 -21.08
N ASN A 330 -0.65 -29.24 -22.33
CA ASN A 330 -1.28 -30.50 -22.68
C ASN A 330 -0.47 -31.70 -22.16
N GLN A 331 0.86 -31.65 -22.24
CA GLN A 331 1.75 -32.71 -21.75
C GLN A 331 1.73 -32.85 -20.22
N LEU A 332 1.58 -31.74 -19.49
CA LEU A 332 1.68 -31.75 -18.02
C LEU A 332 0.32 -31.94 -17.33
N MET A 333 -0.81 -31.70 -18.02
CA MET A 333 -2.16 -31.91 -17.47
C MET A 333 -2.55 -33.38 -17.35
N GLU A 334 -1.79 -34.30 -17.95
CA GLU A 334 -1.95 -35.77 -17.82
C GLU A 334 -1.36 -36.30 -16.50
N CYS A 335 -0.49 -35.54 -15.82
CA CYS A 335 0.00 -35.86 -14.49
C CYS A 335 -0.81 -35.08 -13.44
N THR A 336 -1.66 -35.78 -12.69
CA THR A 336 -2.30 -35.21 -11.50
C THR A 336 -1.26 -34.66 -10.55
N ASP A 337 -1.47 -33.44 -10.05
CA ASP A 337 -0.85 -33.01 -8.81
C ASP A 337 -1.79 -32.12 -8.00
N GLN A 338 -1.73 -32.36 -6.68
CA GLN A 338 -2.44 -31.66 -5.63
C GLN A 338 -2.14 -30.15 -5.67
N GLU A 339 -3.15 -29.33 -5.39
CA GLU A 339 -2.94 -27.89 -5.24
C GLU A 339 -2.03 -27.61 -4.04
N LYS A 340 -0.80 -27.14 -4.29
CA LYS A 340 0.20 -26.92 -3.23
C LYS A 340 -0.07 -25.67 -2.39
N ASN A 341 -0.61 -24.61 -2.99
CA ASN A 341 -0.77 -23.30 -2.33
C ASN A 341 -2.12 -22.64 -2.63
N VAL A 342 -2.64 -21.91 -1.64
CA VAL A 342 -3.75 -20.98 -1.80
C VAL A 342 -3.20 -19.75 -2.52
N VAL A 343 -3.64 -19.51 -3.75
CA VAL A 343 -3.23 -18.35 -4.54
C VAL A 343 -4.41 -17.42 -4.65
N LYS A 344 -4.22 -16.17 -4.25
CA LYS A 344 -5.22 -15.12 -4.39
C LYS A 344 -4.80 -14.19 -5.51
N VAL A 345 -5.73 -13.92 -6.43
CA VAL A 345 -5.54 -12.93 -7.49
C VAL A 345 -6.45 -11.77 -7.18
N SER A 346 -5.87 -10.63 -6.83
CA SER A 346 -6.58 -9.39 -6.57
C SER A 346 -6.31 -8.39 -7.68
N LYS A 347 -7.18 -7.38 -7.82
CA LYS A 347 -6.94 -6.25 -8.71
C LYS A 347 -6.54 -5.04 -7.89
N ILE A 348 -5.52 -4.33 -8.34
CA ILE A 348 -4.98 -3.15 -7.65
C ILE A 348 -4.90 -2.00 -8.62
N SER A 349 -5.39 -0.83 -8.21
CA SER A 349 -5.37 0.37 -9.04
C SER A 349 -3.97 1.01 -9.08
N SER A 350 -3.71 1.82 -10.11
CA SER A 350 -2.49 2.63 -10.24
C SER A 350 -2.23 3.51 -9.03
N GLU A 351 -3.27 4.11 -8.44
CA GLU A 351 -3.18 5.05 -7.33
C GLU A 351 -2.71 4.36 -6.04
N VAL A 352 -3.11 3.10 -5.84
CA VAL A 352 -2.65 2.29 -4.71
C VAL A 352 -1.17 1.93 -4.90
N LEU A 353 -0.78 1.52 -6.10
CA LEU A 353 0.60 1.12 -6.40
C LEU A 353 1.59 2.29 -6.28
N ASP A 354 1.18 3.50 -6.64
CA ASP A 354 2.02 4.70 -6.52
C ASP A 354 2.28 5.14 -5.06
N GLN A 355 1.44 4.70 -4.13
CA GLN A 355 1.56 4.99 -2.70
C GLN A 355 2.45 4.02 -1.94
N ILE A 356 2.74 2.87 -2.54
CA ILE A 356 3.58 1.85 -1.92
C ILE A 356 5.03 2.34 -1.86
N PRO A 357 5.61 2.49 -0.66
CA PRO A 357 6.99 2.95 -0.53
C PRO A 357 7.97 1.90 -1.06
N ASP A 358 7.79 0.64 -0.66
CA ASP A 358 8.62 -0.51 -1.03
C ASP A 358 7.81 -1.82 -1.00
N PHE A 359 8.34 -2.88 -1.61
CA PHE A 359 7.75 -4.22 -1.66
C PHE A 359 8.63 -5.21 -0.87
N PRO A 360 8.09 -6.31 -0.33
CA PRO A 360 6.68 -6.75 -0.41
C PRO A 360 5.70 -5.92 0.42
N VAL A 361 4.42 -5.96 0.04
CA VAL A 361 3.37 -5.21 0.74
C VAL A 361 2.34 -6.16 1.28
N SER A 362 2.04 -6.07 2.57
CA SER A 362 1.00 -6.92 3.15
C SER A 362 -0.37 -6.63 2.55
N LYS A 363 -1.25 -7.63 2.49
CA LYS A 363 -2.66 -7.42 2.09
C LYS A 363 -3.34 -6.33 2.91
N VAL A 364 -3.01 -6.24 4.20
CA VAL A 364 -3.52 -5.22 5.11
C VAL A 364 -3.14 -3.82 4.63
N THR A 365 -1.86 -3.61 4.33
CA THR A 365 -1.35 -2.35 3.80
C THR A 365 -2.05 -1.95 2.51
N LEU A 366 -2.23 -2.90 1.57
CA LEU A 366 -2.95 -2.64 0.31
C LEU A 366 -4.41 -2.20 0.55
N LEU A 367 -5.12 -2.88 1.45
CA LEU A 367 -6.49 -2.55 1.81
C LEU A 367 -6.61 -1.18 2.48
N LEU A 368 -5.66 -0.83 3.35
CA LEU A 368 -5.63 0.48 4.01
C LEU A 368 -5.38 1.61 3.01
N ILE A 369 -4.42 1.43 2.09
CA ILE A 369 -4.14 2.41 1.03
C ILE A 369 -5.36 2.56 0.11
N ALA A 370 -6.01 1.45 -0.27
CA ALA A 370 -7.22 1.46 -1.10
C ALA A 370 -8.40 2.15 -0.40
N ALA A 371 -8.48 2.04 0.94
CA ALA A 371 -9.45 2.77 1.76
C ALA A 371 -9.10 4.26 1.95
N GLY A 372 -7.98 4.73 1.41
CA GLY A 372 -7.54 6.12 1.53
C GLY A 372 -7.00 6.49 2.91
N GLU A 373 -6.63 5.50 3.72
CA GLU A 373 -6.10 5.72 5.07
C GLU A 373 -4.72 6.39 5.01
N ASP A 374 -4.43 7.22 6.01
CA ASP A 374 -3.20 8.02 5.99
C ASP A 374 -1.94 7.15 6.19
N LYS A 375 -0.79 7.66 5.72
CA LYS A 375 0.48 6.92 5.79
C LYS A 375 0.90 6.62 7.25
N LYS A 376 0.63 7.52 8.19
CA LYS A 376 1.02 7.33 9.60
C LYS A 376 0.22 6.21 10.23
N TYR A 377 -1.07 6.15 9.95
CA TYR A 377 -1.96 5.10 10.39
C TYR A 377 -1.54 3.74 9.81
N ILE A 378 -1.21 3.69 8.52
CA ILE A 378 -0.65 2.49 7.90
C ILE A 378 0.63 2.04 8.61
N GLU A 379 1.58 2.96 8.85
CA GLU A 379 2.83 2.68 9.57
C GLU A 379 2.58 2.15 11.00
N LEU A 380 1.58 2.69 11.71
CA LEU A 380 1.19 2.22 13.04
C LEU A 380 0.60 0.81 13.00
N VAL A 381 -0.26 0.50 12.03
CA VAL A 381 -0.83 -0.84 11.86
C VAL A 381 0.25 -1.85 11.50
N GLU A 382 1.21 -1.48 10.65
CA GLU A 382 2.35 -2.33 10.31
C GLU A 382 3.25 -2.58 11.52
N GLU A 383 3.50 -1.57 12.35
CA GLU A 383 4.25 -1.72 13.60
C GLU A 383 3.55 -2.66 14.58
N LEU A 384 2.24 -2.50 14.76
CA LEU A 384 1.44 -3.41 15.56
C LEU A 384 1.55 -4.84 15.03
N ALA A 385 1.46 -5.03 13.71
CA ALA A 385 1.60 -6.33 13.07
C ALA A 385 2.94 -6.99 13.40
N ARG A 386 4.04 -6.22 13.33
CA ARG A 386 5.40 -6.69 13.65
C ARG A 386 5.55 -7.09 15.11
N ARG A 387 4.97 -6.32 16.04
CA ARG A 387 5.01 -6.63 17.48
C ARG A 387 4.25 -7.92 17.80
N LEU A 388 3.05 -8.08 17.26
CA LEU A 388 2.24 -9.30 17.43
C LEU A 388 2.97 -10.53 16.90
N GLU A 389 3.52 -10.40 15.69
CA GLU A 389 4.29 -11.46 15.06
C GLU A 389 5.49 -11.87 15.91
N LYS A 390 6.25 -10.91 16.43
CA LYS A 390 7.38 -11.16 17.33
C LYS A 390 6.95 -11.97 18.57
N ILE A 391 5.91 -11.54 19.27
CA ILE A 391 5.39 -12.22 20.47
C ILE A 391 4.99 -13.66 20.15
N CYS A 392 4.26 -13.87 19.05
CA CYS A 392 3.85 -15.21 18.64
C CYS A 392 5.03 -16.10 18.25
N ILE A 393 5.99 -15.58 17.47
CA ILE A 393 7.19 -16.32 17.08
C ILE A 393 7.99 -16.74 18.32
N GLU A 394 8.20 -15.84 19.28
CA GLU A 394 8.93 -16.13 20.51
C GLU A 394 8.23 -17.22 21.34
N LYS A 395 6.93 -17.08 21.59
CA LYS A 395 6.13 -18.06 22.35
C LYS A 395 6.11 -19.45 21.68
N THR A 396 5.88 -19.50 20.36
CA THR A 396 5.83 -20.76 19.62
C THR A 396 7.20 -21.42 19.50
N THR A 397 8.26 -20.65 19.25
CA THR A 397 9.63 -21.18 19.17
C THR A 397 10.07 -21.74 20.51
N GLN A 398 9.84 -21.00 21.62
CA GLN A 398 10.14 -21.50 22.96
C GLN A 398 9.39 -22.80 23.28
N SER A 399 8.13 -22.91 22.86
CA SER A 399 7.32 -24.11 23.06
C SER A 399 7.85 -25.31 22.25
N LEU A 400 8.27 -25.09 21.01
CA LEU A 400 8.87 -26.14 20.17
C LEU A 400 10.25 -26.56 20.70
N GLU A 401 11.08 -25.62 21.15
CA GLU A 401 12.38 -25.90 21.78
C GLU A 401 12.23 -26.71 23.06
N ASN A 402 11.22 -26.41 23.88
CA ASN A 402 10.93 -27.19 25.08
C ASN A 402 10.62 -28.66 24.75
N ILE A 403 9.86 -28.92 23.67
CA ILE A 403 9.60 -30.29 23.20
C ILE A 403 10.90 -30.92 22.68
N ARG A 404 11.67 -30.20 21.85
CA ARG A 404 12.96 -30.67 21.33
C ARG A 404 13.94 -31.05 22.44
N ASN A 405 13.98 -30.28 23.52
CA ASN A 405 14.88 -30.49 24.65
C ASN A 405 14.59 -31.80 25.42
N THR A 406 13.39 -32.37 25.31
CA THR A 406 13.07 -33.68 25.93
C THR A 406 13.87 -34.85 25.35
N PHE A 407 14.39 -34.71 24.13
CA PHE A 407 15.16 -35.76 23.45
C PHE A 407 16.68 -35.55 23.50
N LEU A 408 17.18 -34.59 24.30
CA LEU A 408 18.62 -34.30 24.42
C LEU A 408 19.46 -35.54 24.75
N SER A 409 18.93 -36.42 25.60
CA SER A 409 19.59 -37.63 26.07
C SER A 409 19.56 -38.80 25.07
N ASN A 410 18.84 -38.69 23.95
CA ASN A 410 18.67 -39.76 22.95
C ASN A 410 19.03 -39.28 21.53
N PRO A 411 20.31 -39.35 21.12
CA PRO A 411 20.80 -38.73 19.89
C PRO A 411 20.18 -39.28 18.60
N GLY A 412 19.82 -40.57 18.56
CA GLY A 412 19.17 -41.18 17.38
C GLY A 412 17.75 -40.68 17.13
N ILE A 413 16.95 -40.53 18.19
CA ILE A 413 15.59 -39.99 18.12
C ILE A 413 15.62 -38.48 17.86
N ARG A 414 16.58 -37.78 18.49
CA ARG A 414 16.83 -36.36 18.28
C ARG A 414 17.10 -36.01 16.82
N ALA A 415 17.90 -36.79 16.10
CA ALA A 415 18.18 -36.54 14.68
C ALA A 415 16.92 -36.65 13.80
N ARG A 416 16.03 -37.61 14.08
CA ARG A 416 14.74 -37.74 13.38
C ARG A 416 13.80 -36.60 13.74
N PHE A 417 13.79 -36.19 15.02
CA PHE A 417 12.98 -35.09 15.52
C PHE A 417 13.42 -33.74 14.96
N ASP A 418 14.73 -33.49 14.85
CA ASP A 418 15.28 -32.22 14.34
C ASP A 418 14.80 -31.94 12.91
N LYS A 419 14.66 -32.96 12.06
CA LYS A 419 14.12 -32.81 10.71
C LYS A 419 12.67 -32.32 10.72
N GLU A 420 11.83 -32.89 11.58
CA GLU A 420 10.44 -32.45 11.74
C GLU A 420 10.36 -31.07 12.41
N TYR A 421 11.20 -30.80 13.41
CA TYR A 421 11.32 -29.49 14.07
C TYR A 421 11.59 -28.38 13.06
N TYR A 422 12.63 -28.50 12.22
CA TYR A 422 12.95 -27.46 11.24
C TYR A 422 11.83 -27.26 10.22
N LYS A 423 11.18 -28.36 9.81
CA LYS A 423 10.02 -28.29 8.93
C LYS A 423 8.85 -27.54 9.59
N SER A 424 8.51 -27.89 10.82
CA SER A 424 7.48 -27.23 11.62
C SER A 424 7.80 -25.76 11.89
N THR A 425 9.08 -25.40 12.05
CA THR A 425 9.48 -24.00 12.23
C THR A 425 9.22 -23.13 11.00
N GLU A 426 9.33 -23.69 9.80
CA GLU A 426 8.99 -22.98 8.58
C GLU A 426 7.47 -22.97 8.35
N GLU A 427 6.79 -24.08 8.64
CA GLU A 427 5.33 -24.19 8.50
C GLU A 427 4.59 -23.20 9.41
N TYR A 428 4.98 -23.04 10.69
CA TYR A 428 4.26 -22.12 11.59
C TYR A 428 4.43 -20.66 11.17
N LYS A 429 5.60 -20.25 10.64
CA LYS A 429 5.83 -18.87 10.17
C LYS A 429 4.89 -18.54 9.02
N VAL A 430 4.71 -19.47 8.08
CA VAL A 430 3.76 -19.33 6.98
C VAL A 430 2.33 -19.23 7.51
N THR A 431 1.94 -20.11 8.45
CA THR A 431 0.60 -20.07 9.06
C THR A 431 0.34 -18.77 9.81
N LEU A 432 1.30 -18.28 10.59
CA LEU A 432 1.20 -17.02 11.33
C LEU A 432 1.03 -15.82 10.39
N GLN A 433 1.72 -15.84 9.26
CA GLN A 433 1.56 -14.81 8.22
C GLN A 433 0.13 -14.75 7.68
N LEU A 434 -0.49 -15.91 7.44
CA LEU A 434 -1.89 -15.98 6.99
C LEU A 434 -2.85 -15.41 8.05
N ILE A 435 -2.67 -15.78 9.32
CA ILE A 435 -3.47 -15.28 10.43
C ILE A 435 -3.37 -13.76 10.54
N LYS A 436 -2.16 -13.21 10.44
CA LYS A 436 -1.93 -11.76 10.43
C LYS A 436 -2.74 -11.06 9.35
N GLU A 437 -2.76 -11.59 8.13
CA GLU A 437 -3.51 -10.99 7.01
C GLU A 437 -5.02 -11.09 7.16
N ASP A 438 -5.52 -12.16 7.79
CA ASP A 438 -6.95 -12.40 7.94
C ASP A 438 -7.54 -11.62 9.15
N PHE A 439 -6.78 -11.47 10.23
CA PHE A 439 -7.30 -10.95 11.50
C PHE A 439 -6.84 -9.55 11.89
N LEU A 440 -5.67 -9.06 11.43
CA LEU A 440 -5.14 -7.77 11.90
C LEU A 440 -6.12 -6.60 11.70
N LEU A 441 -6.70 -6.48 10.50
CA LEU A 441 -7.69 -5.43 10.22
C LEU A 441 -8.98 -5.61 11.01
N LEU A 442 -9.39 -6.85 11.31
CA LEU A 442 -10.57 -7.10 12.14
C LEU A 442 -10.30 -6.65 13.58
N LEU A 443 -9.14 -6.98 14.14
CA LEU A 443 -8.72 -6.58 15.48
C LEU A 443 -8.55 -5.06 15.59
N VAL A 444 -7.94 -4.42 14.59
CA VAL A 444 -7.82 -2.95 14.54
C VAL A 444 -9.19 -2.28 14.34
N LYS A 445 -10.09 -2.88 13.56
CA LYS A 445 -11.48 -2.40 13.47
C LYS A 445 -12.25 -2.62 14.77
N GLN A 446 -11.98 -3.69 15.52
CA GLN A 446 -12.54 -3.88 16.85
C GLN A 446 -12.03 -2.81 17.80
N LEU A 447 -10.76 -2.39 17.72
CA LEU A 447 -10.26 -1.19 18.41
C LEU A 447 -10.99 0.07 17.95
N LYS A 448 -11.18 0.28 16.65
CA LYS A 448 -11.97 1.43 16.15
C LYS A 448 -13.43 1.37 16.60
N ASN A 449 -14.06 0.20 16.63
CA ASN A 449 -15.45 0.03 17.06
C ASN A 449 -15.61 0.07 18.59
N THR A 450 -14.56 -0.20 19.36
CA THR A 450 -14.50 0.16 20.79
C THR A 450 -14.16 1.65 20.97
N GLN A 451 -13.39 2.25 20.07
CA GLN A 451 -13.08 3.69 20.07
C GLN A 451 -14.22 4.59 19.56
N VAL A 452 -15.13 4.06 18.75
CA VAL A 452 -16.36 4.75 18.30
C VAL A 452 -17.39 4.85 19.44
N SER A 453 -17.11 4.30 20.62
CA SER A 453 -17.83 4.63 21.86
C SER A 453 -16.94 5.19 22.99
N GLU A 454 -15.65 5.46 22.78
CA GLU A 454 -14.76 5.87 23.88
C GLU A 454 -14.14 7.26 23.77
N THR A 455 -14.21 7.95 22.62
CA THR A 455 -13.59 9.28 22.49
C THR A 455 -14.52 10.47 22.70
N GLU A 456 -15.85 10.28 22.73
CA GLU A 456 -16.79 11.35 23.11
C GLU A 456 -17.30 11.24 24.56
N PHE A 457 -17.28 10.05 25.17
CA PHE A 457 -17.94 9.82 26.47
C PHE A 457 -17.00 9.78 27.68
N THR A 458 -15.68 9.75 27.51
CA THR A 458 -14.70 9.62 28.63
C THR A 458 -14.25 10.95 29.27
N ARG A 459 -14.78 12.10 28.83
CA ARG A 459 -14.51 13.37 29.53
C ARG A 459 -15.44 13.50 30.74
N GLU A 460 -14.85 13.40 31.93
CA GLU A 460 -15.50 13.90 33.15
C GLU A 460 -15.68 15.42 33.03
N GLU A 461 -16.92 15.88 32.95
CA GLU A 461 -17.24 17.30 32.91
C GLU A 461 -18.18 17.68 34.06
N TYR A 462 -17.66 18.51 34.98
CA TYR A 462 -18.43 19.03 36.10
C TYR A 462 -19.39 20.11 35.61
N ILE A 463 -20.68 19.76 35.52
CA ILE A 463 -21.76 20.71 35.23
C ILE A 463 -21.98 21.65 36.43
N SER A 464 -21.87 21.09 37.63
CA SER A 464 -21.98 21.79 38.90
C SER A 464 -21.25 21.01 40.01
N PRO A 465 -21.10 21.57 41.23
CA PRO A 465 -20.58 20.79 42.36
C PRO A 465 -21.39 19.52 42.67
N ARG A 466 -22.67 19.46 42.27
CA ARG A 466 -23.56 18.31 42.48
C ARG A 466 -23.65 17.38 41.27
N PHE A 467 -23.45 17.88 40.06
CA PHE A 467 -23.72 17.14 38.83
C PHE A 467 -22.47 17.01 37.97
N LEU A 468 -22.14 15.77 37.63
CA LEU A 468 -21.01 15.39 36.78
C LEU A 468 -21.54 14.62 35.57
N VAL A 469 -21.03 14.93 34.39
CA VAL A 469 -21.19 14.06 33.23
C VAL A 469 -19.93 13.21 33.11
N ALA A 470 -20.11 11.89 33.05
CA ALA A 470 -19.03 10.93 32.85
C ALA A 470 -19.57 9.67 32.17
N ASP A 471 -18.76 9.06 31.30
CA ASP A 471 -19.06 7.82 30.59
C ASP A 471 -20.41 7.84 29.83
N GLY A 472 -20.84 9.03 29.38
CA GLY A 472 -22.11 9.25 28.67
C GLY A 472 -23.36 9.30 29.55
N PHE A 473 -23.21 9.33 30.87
CA PHE A 473 -24.30 9.51 31.82
C PHE A 473 -24.17 10.79 32.63
N LEU A 474 -25.31 11.30 33.08
CA LEU A 474 -25.38 12.34 34.10
C LEU A 474 -25.43 11.70 35.49
N ILE A 475 -24.49 12.07 36.34
CA ILE A 475 -24.33 11.56 37.72
C ILE A 475 -24.70 12.66 38.71
N ASP A 476 -25.62 12.36 39.62
CA ASP A 476 -25.85 13.16 40.82
C ASP A 476 -24.89 12.70 41.92
N LEU A 477 -23.85 13.50 42.16
CA LEU A 477 -22.82 13.23 43.15
C LEU A 477 -23.35 13.31 44.60
N ALA A 478 -24.46 14.02 44.84
CA ALA A 478 -25.04 14.08 46.19
C ALA A 478 -25.83 12.82 46.54
N GLU A 479 -26.47 12.20 45.54
CA GLU A 479 -27.23 10.96 45.72
C GLU A 479 -26.43 9.71 45.32
N GLU A 480 -25.24 9.89 44.75
CA GLU A 480 -24.36 8.84 44.23
C GLU A 480 -25.11 7.92 43.26
N LYS A 481 -25.86 8.49 42.31
CA LYS A 481 -26.68 7.74 41.35
C LYS A 481 -26.76 8.41 39.99
N LEU A 482 -27.23 7.65 38.99
CA LEU A 482 -27.50 8.15 37.66
C LEU A 482 -28.84 8.89 37.59
N VAL A 483 -28.89 9.92 36.76
CA VAL A 483 -30.08 10.75 36.53
C VAL A 483 -30.39 10.80 35.04
N ASP A 484 -31.66 10.66 34.69
CA ASP A 484 -32.11 10.85 33.31
C ASP A 484 -31.87 12.33 32.91
N PRO A 485 -31.15 12.61 31.82
CA PRO A 485 -31.02 13.97 31.30
C PRO A 485 -32.37 14.68 31.02
N LYS A 486 -33.45 13.91 30.85
CA LYS A 486 -34.83 14.41 30.67
C LYS A 486 -35.61 14.55 31.99
N ASP A 487 -35.03 14.20 33.15
CA ASP A 487 -35.71 14.27 34.44
C ASP A 487 -36.24 15.70 34.72
N PRO A 488 -37.56 15.87 34.95
CA PRO A 488 -38.14 17.18 35.21
C PRO A 488 -37.50 17.95 36.37
N ARG A 489 -36.93 17.23 37.36
CA ARG A 489 -36.24 17.82 38.52
C ARG A 489 -34.98 18.60 38.13
N LEU A 490 -34.35 18.28 37.00
CA LEU A 490 -33.19 19.03 36.52
C LEU A 490 -33.57 20.49 36.18
N ARG A 491 -34.85 20.78 35.90
CA ARG A 491 -35.31 22.15 35.67
C ARG A 491 -35.26 23.04 36.91
N THR A 492 -35.33 22.43 38.10
CA THR A 492 -35.24 23.15 39.39
C THR A 492 -33.84 23.06 40.00
N LEU A 493 -33.10 21.99 39.73
CA LEU A 493 -31.79 21.72 40.30
C LEU A 493 -30.62 22.35 39.52
N LEU A 494 -30.79 22.64 38.22
CA LEU A 494 -29.76 23.23 37.36
C LEU A 494 -30.18 24.61 36.84
N LYS A 495 -29.19 25.49 36.67
CA LYS A 495 -29.36 26.78 35.98
C LYS A 495 -29.45 26.58 34.46
N ASP A 496 -29.98 27.57 33.74
CA ASP A 496 -30.16 27.53 32.29
C ASP A 496 -28.86 27.15 31.55
N HIS A 497 -27.77 27.86 31.82
CA HIS A 497 -26.47 27.57 31.19
C HIS A 497 -25.93 26.16 31.47
N GLN A 498 -26.25 25.57 32.63
CA GLN A 498 -25.85 24.21 32.97
C GLN A 498 -26.64 23.17 32.17
N ARG A 499 -27.92 23.46 31.93
CA ARG A 499 -28.78 22.64 31.06
C ARG A 499 -28.36 22.76 29.60
N ASP A 500 -27.92 23.95 29.17
CA ASP A 500 -27.39 24.15 27.82
C ASP A 500 -26.12 23.33 27.59
N ILE A 501 -25.23 23.22 28.59
CA ILE A 501 -24.04 22.35 28.53
C ILE A 501 -24.47 20.89 28.38
N ILE A 502 -25.41 20.42 29.21
CA ILE A 502 -25.94 19.05 29.11
C ILE A 502 -26.57 18.78 27.74
N ALA A 503 -27.31 19.75 27.18
CA ALA A 503 -27.95 19.61 25.87
C ALA A 503 -26.96 19.57 24.70
N GLN A 504 -25.76 20.13 24.87
CA GLN A 504 -24.68 20.07 23.89
C GLN A 504 -23.84 18.79 24.01
N MET A 505 -23.98 18.05 25.11
CA MET A 505 -23.30 16.79 25.32
C MET A 505 -24.08 15.64 24.70
N ASN A 506 -23.35 14.72 24.06
CA ASN A 506 -23.90 13.44 23.67
C ASN A 506 -24.04 12.60 24.94
N LEU A 507 -25.27 12.44 25.43
CA LEU A 507 -25.61 11.58 26.58
C LEU A 507 -26.48 10.40 26.09
N ILE A 508 -26.37 9.27 26.77
CA ILE A 508 -27.17 8.08 26.47
C ILE A 508 -28.65 8.38 26.75
N ALA A 509 -29.50 8.18 25.75
CA ALA A 509 -30.94 8.31 25.92
C ALA A 509 -31.48 7.11 26.70
N TRP A 510 -32.13 7.37 27.84
CA TRP A 510 -32.68 6.30 28.69
C TRP A 510 -33.80 5.51 28.00
N ASP A 511 -34.44 6.10 26.99
CA ASP A 511 -35.42 5.41 26.14
C ASP A 511 -34.83 4.19 25.42
N ASP A 512 -33.56 4.28 24.97
CA ASP A 512 -32.87 3.18 24.27
C ASP A 512 -32.58 2.01 25.24
N LEU A 513 -32.48 2.28 26.54
CA LEU A 513 -32.24 1.27 27.56
C LEU A 513 -33.46 0.35 27.77
N LYS A 514 -34.67 0.79 27.40
CA LYS A 514 -35.92 0.01 27.51
C LYS A 514 -35.94 -1.22 26.59
N GLU A 515 -35.17 -1.19 25.50
CA GLU A 515 -35.10 -2.32 24.55
C GLU A 515 -34.31 -3.51 25.11
N TYR A 516 -33.51 -3.28 26.16
CA TYR A 516 -32.65 -4.31 26.74
C TYR A 516 -33.39 -5.12 27.81
N ARG A 517 -33.52 -6.43 27.58
CA ARG A 517 -34.10 -7.38 28.55
C ARG A 517 -33.13 -7.87 29.64
N HIS A 518 -31.84 -7.61 29.47
CA HIS A 518 -30.79 -8.12 30.34
C HIS A 518 -29.92 -6.96 30.85
N PRO A 519 -29.19 -7.16 31.97
CA PRO A 519 -28.23 -6.17 32.46
C PRO A 519 -27.25 -5.73 31.38
N ILE A 520 -26.87 -4.46 31.41
CA ILE A 520 -26.04 -3.84 30.39
C ILE A 520 -24.58 -3.81 30.88
N PRO A 521 -23.65 -4.47 30.16
CA PRO A 521 -22.22 -4.35 30.42
C PRO A 521 -21.72 -2.97 30.00
N LEU A 522 -20.96 -2.30 30.88
CA LEU A 522 -20.28 -1.04 30.57
C LEU A 522 -18.82 -1.07 31.03
N GLN A 523 -17.94 -0.40 30.29
CA GLN A 523 -16.56 -0.15 30.68
C GLN A 523 -16.41 1.29 31.18
N ALA A 524 -17.16 1.63 32.23
CA ALA A 524 -17.37 2.99 32.72
C ALA A 524 -16.73 3.23 34.09
N LYS A 525 -15.40 3.46 34.11
CA LYS A 525 -14.62 3.50 35.35
C LYS A 525 -15.06 4.60 36.31
N SER A 526 -15.42 5.77 35.78
CA SER A 526 -15.82 6.91 36.61
C SER A 526 -17.22 6.71 37.17
N LEU A 527 -18.12 6.15 36.37
CA LEU A 527 -19.47 5.79 36.78
C LEU A 527 -19.48 4.78 37.94
N PHE A 528 -18.75 3.66 37.82
CA PHE A 528 -18.68 2.65 38.89
C PHE A 528 -17.89 3.13 40.11
N LYS A 529 -17.04 4.15 39.98
CA LYS A 529 -16.37 4.76 41.14
C LYS A 529 -17.30 5.68 41.94
N LEU A 530 -18.20 6.39 41.27
CA LEU A 530 -18.96 7.51 41.84
C LEU A 530 -20.39 7.14 42.23
N CYS A 531 -20.96 6.08 41.66
CA CYS A 531 -22.32 5.64 41.95
C CYS A 531 -22.37 4.52 43.00
N LYS A 532 -23.46 4.47 43.77
CA LYS A 532 -23.76 3.39 44.70
C LYS A 532 -24.07 2.10 43.96
N HIS A 533 -23.44 1.03 44.39
CA HIS A 533 -23.71 -0.32 43.92
C HIS A 533 -24.78 -0.99 44.77
N THR A 534 -25.64 -1.75 44.09
CA THR A 534 -26.47 -2.80 44.71
C THR A 534 -25.95 -4.15 44.24
N LYS A 535 -26.01 -5.18 45.08
CA LYS A 535 -25.67 -6.52 44.64
C LYS A 535 -26.94 -7.26 44.25
N LYS A 536 -26.98 -7.83 43.04
CA LYS A 536 -28.13 -8.56 42.53
C LYS A 536 -27.71 -9.93 41.99
N ASN A 537 -28.64 -10.88 42.08
CA ASN A 537 -28.47 -12.22 41.51
C ASN A 537 -28.77 -12.19 40.00
N PHE A 538 -27.83 -12.69 39.22
CA PHE A 538 -27.93 -12.87 37.78
C PHE A 538 -27.54 -14.28 37.37
N ILE A 539 -27.95 -14.71 36.18
CA ILE A 539 -27.41 -15.89 35.52
C ILE A 539 -26.24 -15.44 34.66
N ARG A 540 -25.11 -16.12 34.78
CA ARG A 540 -23.96 -15.88 33.91
C ARG A 540 -23.94 -16.89 32.76
N ASP A 541 -23.90 -16.40 31.53
CA ASP A 541 -23.80 -17.26 30.34
C ASP A 541 -22.35 -17.73 30.08
N ALA A 542 -22.18 -18.56 29.05
CA ALA A 542 -20.86 -19.07 28.63
C ALA A 542 -19.92 -17.97 28.09
N ASN A 543 -20.45 -16.80 27.75
CA ASN A 543 -19.70 -15.63 27.32
C ASN A 543 -19.44 -14.64 28.48
N PHE A 544 -19.70 -15.06 29.72
CA PHE A 544 -19.57 -14.29 30.96
C PHE A 544 -20.51 -13.07 31.07
N LYS A 545 -21.51 -12.96 30.20
CA LYS A 545 -22.54 -11.91 30.29
C LYS A 545 -23.59 -12.26 31.35
N LEU A 546 -24.12 -11.23 31.99
CA LEU A 546 -25.16 -11.36 33.00
C LEU A 546 -26.56 -11.29 32.38
N HIS A 547 -27.45 -12.17 32.83
CA HIS A 547 -28.85 -12.26 32.43
C HIS A 547 -29.75 -12.22 33.66
N LEU A 548 -30.98 -11.72 33.52
CA LEU A 548 -31.99 -11.78 34.58
C LEU A 548 -32.41 -13.24 34.84
N LEU A 549 -32.73 -13.55 36.10
CA LEU A 549 -33.33 -14.83 36.48
C LEU A 549 -34.70 -15.00 35.79
N PRO A 550 -35.00 -16.17 35.20
CA PRO A 550 -36.34 -16.45 34.69
C PRO A 550 -37.35 -16.45 35.84
N THR A 551 -38.53 -15.90 35.58
CA THR A 551 -39.60 -15.68 36.57
C THR A 551 -40.38 -16.96 36.92
N GLU A 552 -40.18 -18.06 36.18
CA GLU A 552 -40.88 -19.33 36.40
C GLU A 552 -39.91 -20.53 36.34
N GLU A 553 -40.23 -21.52 37.18
CA GLU A 553 -39.47 -22.74 37.49
C GLU A 553 -39.03 -23.53 36.24
N ASN A 554 -37.84 -23.23 35.72
CA ASN A 554 -37.07 -24.15 34.88
C ASN A 554 -35.57 -23.91 35.10
N LEU A 555 -35.13 -24.02 36.36
CA LEU A 555 -33.72 -24.11 36.71
C LEU A 555 -33.20 -25.48 36.27
N THR A 556 -32.84 -25.59 35.00
CA THR A 556 -31.98 -26.70 34.55
C THR A 556 -30.61 -26.54 35.21
N SER A 557 -30.06 -27.65 35.70
CA SER A 557 -28.94 -27.80 36.62
C SER A 557 -27.55 -27.34 36.09
N ALA A 558 -27.50 -26.46 35.09
CA ALA A 558 -26.26 -25.99 34.45
C ALA A 558 -26.08 -24.46 34.42
N GLN A 559 -27.01 -23.66 34.95
CA GLN A 559 -26.89 -22.20 34.96
C GLN A 559 -26.27 -21.70 36.28
N MET A 560 -25.04 -21.17 36.20
CA MET A 560 -24.35 -20.58 37.36
C MET A 560 -25.01 -19.24 37.73
N SER A 561 -25.68 -19.19 38.88
CA SER A 561 -26.12 -17.93 39.48
C SER A 561 -24.92 -17.20 40.09
N VAL A 562 -24.83 -15.89 39.87
CA VAL A 562 -23.75 -15.04 40.36
C VAL A 562 -24.34 -13.82 41.06
N PHE A 563 -23.81 -13.52 42.25
CA PHE A 563 -24.14 -12.34 43.03
C PHE A 563 -23.18 -11.21 42.63
N TYR A 564 -23.65 -10.25 41.83
CA TYR A 564 -22.77 -9.27 41.17
C TYR A 564 -23.16 -7.82 41.51
N PRO A 565 -22.18 -6.92 41.78
CA PRO A 565 -22.45 -5.50 42.02
C PRO A 565 -22.89 -4.80 40.72
N CYS A 566 -23.98 -4.04 40.80
CA CYS A 566 -24.58 -3.34 39.68
C CYS A 566 -25.22 -2.01 40.12
N ILE A 567 -25.36 -1.08 39.20
CA ILE A 567 -26.04 0.20 39.41
C ILE A 567 -27.46 0.08 38.84
N PRO A 568 -28.51 0.26 39.66
CA PRO A 568 -29.88 0.27 39.18
C PRO A 568 -30.21 1.60 38.50
N ILE A 569 -30.87 1.52 37.35
CA ILE A 569 -31.49 2.64 36.64
C ILE A 569 -33.00 2.43 36.69
N TYR A 570 -33.73 3.44 37.15
CA TYR A 570 -35.19 3.42 37.19
C TYR A 570 -35.73 4.16 35.97
N LEU A 571 -36.35 3.44 35.04
CA LEU A 571 -36.91 3.99 33.81
C LEU A 571 -38.35 4.48 34.05
N ASP A 572 -38.84 5.35 33.16
CA ASP A 572 -40.16 6.01 33.29
C ASP A 572 -41.36 5.06 33.38
N ASP A 573 -41.22 3.85 32.84
CA ASP A 573 -42.26 2.80 32.85
C ASP A 573 -42.23 1.94 34.13
N ASN A 574 -41.53 2.39 35.17
CA ASN A 574 -41.23 1.68 36.41
C ASN A 574 -40.42 0.39 36.22
N THR A 575 -39.81 0.18 35.05
CA THR A 575 -38.85 -0.91 34.89
C THR A 575 -37.50 -0.52 35.50
N VAL A 576 -36.82 -1.51 36.10
CA VAL A 576 -35.48 -1.30 36.66
C VAL A 576 -34.48 -2.01 35.77
N GLN A 577 -33.59 -1.24 35.18
CA GLN A 577 -32.47 -1.76 34.42
C GLN A 577 -31.19 -1.77 35.27
N TYR A 578 -30.25 -2.67 34.97
CA TYR A 578 -29.04 -2.84 35.76
C TYR A 578 -27.81 -2.66 34.89
N LEU A 579 -26.91 -1.75 35.29
CA LEU A 579 -25.59 -1.60 34.70
C LEU A 579 -24.57 -2.35 35.52
N TYR A 580 -23.65 -3.08 34.88
CA TYR A 580 -22.56 -3.76 35.57
C TYR A 580 -21.23 -3.52 34.87
N ASP A 581 -20.16 -3.57 35.67
CA ASP A 581 -18.81 -3.30 35.19
C ASP A 581 -18.26 -4.50 34.41
N ASP A 582 -18.13 -4.35 33.10
CA ASP A 582 -17.59 -5.38 32.22
C ASP A 582 -16.05 -5.49 32.33
N SER A 583 -15.40 -4.53 32.99
CA SER A 583 -13.96 -4.57 33.25
C SER A 583 -13.58 -5.42 34.46
N VAL A 584 -14.55 -5.71 35.35
CA VAL A 584 -14.36 -6.52 36.57
C VAL A 584 -15.14 -7.83 36.44
N ILE A 585 -15.05 -8.55 35.32
CA ILE A 585 -15.43 -9.96 35.39
C ILE A 585 -14.34 -10.60 36.26
N PRO A 586 -14.64 -11.04 37.51
CA PRO A 586 -13.64 -11.71 38.30
C PRO A 586 -13.13 -12.84 37.43
N GLU A 587 -11.81 -12.84 37.23
CA GLU A 587 -11.10 -14.02 36.76
C GLU A 587 -11.81 -15.19 37.42
N TYR A 588 -12.39 -16.05 36.60
CA TYR A 588 -12.60 -17.39 37.08
C TYR A 588 -11.22 -17.78 37.57
N GLU A 589 -11.06 -17.90 38.89
CA GLU A 589 -10.01 -18.72 39.47
C GLU A 589 -9.90 -19.89 38.52
N THR A 590 -8.74 -20.05 37.89
CA THR A 590 -8.40 -21.08 36.91
C THR A 590 -8.43 -22.47 37.56
N ASN A 591 -9.58 -22.83 38.12
CA ASN A 591 -9.83 -23.97 38.99
C ASN A 591 -11.01 -24.82 38.51
N SER A 592 -11.74 -24.51 37.42
CA SER A 592 -12.71 -25.48 36.88
C SER A 592 -12.84 -25.69 35.37
N LEU A 593 -12.16 -24.93 34.50
CA LEU A 593 -11.91 -25.37 33.10
C LEU A 593 -10.51 -25.98 32.94
N ASN A 594 -9.60 -25.64 33.85
CA ASN A 594 -8.46 -26.47 34.17
C ASN A 594 -8.83 -27.71 35.00
N ALA A 595 -10.09 -28.00 35.33
CA ALA A 595 -10.46 -29.28 35.98
C ALA A 595 -10.79 -30.40 34.98
N ALA A 596 -11.11 -30.06 33.72
CA ALA A 596 -11.16 -31.02 32.62
C ALA A 596 -9.83 -31.12 31.83
N MET A 597 -8.93 -30.14 31.99
CA MET A 597 -7.58 -30.15 31.41
C MET A 597 -6.42 -30.24 32.42
N LYS A 598 -6.70 -30.27 33.73
CA LYS A 598 -5.89 -30.97 34.74
C LYS A 598 -6.46 -32.38 34.91
N SER A 599 -6.58 -33.12 33.80
CA SER A 599 -6.09 -34.48 33.86
C SER A 599 -4.68 -34.36 34.40
N LYS A 600 -4.49 -34.85 35.63
CA LYS A 600 -3.23 -34.85 36.37
C LYS A 600 -2.05 -34.82 35.40
N CYS A 601 -1.25 -33.76 35.50
CA CYS A 601 0.14 -33.92 35.18
C CYS A 601 0.72 -34.98 36.13
N SER A 602 0.52 -36.25 35.83
CA SER A 602 1.36 -37.36 36.27
C SER A 602 2.62 -37.41 35.41
N TRP A 603 3.16 -36.24 35.02
CA TRP A 603 4.34 -36.13 34.17
C TRP A 603 5.63 -36.53 34.89
N ARG A 604 5.59 -36.83 36.19
CA ARG A 604 6.68 -37.51 36.90
C ARG A 604 6.39 -38.96 37.27
N ASP A 605 5.15 -39.42 37.14
CA ASP A 605 4.74 -40.76 37.57
C ASP A 605 4.06 -41.50 36.42
N SER A 606 4.82 -41.80 35.38
CA SER A 606 4.57 -42.95 34.53
C SER A 606 5.92 -43.48 34.07
N LEU A 607 6.43 -44.42 34.88
CA LEU A 607 7.50 -45.33 34.46
C LEU A 607 7.11 -45.97 33.12
N GLU A 608 8.09 -45.98 32.21
CA GLU A 608 8.15 -46.80 30.98
C GLU A 608 7.11 -46.50 29.90
N LYS A 609 7.24 -45.35 29.22
CA LYS A 609 6.76 -45.22 27.83
C LYS A 609 7.91 -45.54 26.87
N ASP A 610 7.65 -46.46 25.96
CA ASP A 610 8.49 -46.76 24.79
C ASP A 610 8.97 -45.45 24.12
N PRO A 611 10.28 -45.29 23.84
CA PRO A 611 10.82 -44.11 23.17
C PRO A 611 10.09 -43.71 21.89
N GLU A 612 9.52 -44.68 21.16
CA GLU A 612 8.72 -44.43 19.96
C GLU A 612 7.36 -43.79 20.30
N SER A 613 6.70 -44.21 21.39
CA SER A 613 5.45 -43.59 21.86
C SER A 613 5.65 -42.12 22.29
N LEU A 614 6.77 -41.83 22.95
CA LEU A 614 7.15 -40.46 23.32
C LEU A 614 7.42 -39.61 22.08
N PHE A 615 8.07 -40.17 21.07
CA PHE A 615 8.33 -39.52 19.79
C PHE A 615 7.03 -39.18 19.04
N GLN A 616 6.09 -40.12 18.95
CA GLN A 616 4.79 -39.90 18.28
C GLN A 616 3.95 -38.82 18.99
N GLU A 617 3.91 -38.83 20.32
CA GLU A 617 3.18 -37.80 21.08
C GLU A 617 3.84 -36.41 20.95
N ALA A 618 5.17 -36.35 20.91
CA ALA A 618 5.89 -35.10 20.66
C ALA A 618 5.59 -34.53 19.26
N ILE A 619 5.53 -35.37 18.22
CA ILE A 619 5.09 -34.95 16.87
C ILE A 619 3.65 -34.45 16.90
N ARG A 620 2.74 -35.17 17.56
CA ARG A 620 1.34 -34.77 17.71
C ARG A 620 1.22 -33.39 18.37
N ARG A 621 1.98 -33.15 19.44
CA ARG A 621 1.99 -31.87 20.15
C ARG A 621 2.60 -30.74 19.32
N MET A 622 3.69 -30.99 18.59
CA MET A 622 4.24 -30.01 17.65
C MET A 622 3.21 -29.62 16.59
N ARG A 623 2.54 -30.61 15.98
CA ARG A 623 1.51 -30.38 14.96
C ARG A 623 0.34 -29.57 15.50
N PHE A 624 -0.05 -29.80 16.75
CA PHE A 624 -1.08 -29.00 17.42
C PHE A 624 -0.63 -27.54 17.62
N LEU A 625 0.59 -27.32 18.13
CA LEU A 625 1.14 -25.98 18.38
C LEU A 625 1.27 -25.13 17.12
N ILE A 626 1.57 -25.75 15.98
CA ILE A 626 1.68 -25.06 14.68
C ILE A 626 0.36 -25.02 13.91
N SER A 627 -0.73 -25.55 14.48
CA SER A 627 -2.04 -25.55 13.83
C SER A 627 -2.60 -24.12 13.72
N TYR A 628 -3.42 -23.89 12.70
CA TYR A 628 -3.99 -22.58 12.43
C TYR A 628 -4.81 -22.04 13.62
N GLU A 629 -5.68 -22.87 14.22
CA GLU A 629 -6.53 -22.42 15.33
C GLU A 629 -5.74 -22.08 16.58
N GLU A 630 -4.72 -22.88 16.94
CA GLU A 630 -3.89 -22.61 18.10
C GLU A 630 -3.06 -21.32 17.92
N LEU A 631 -2.44 -21.16 16.74
CA LEU A 631 -1.70 -19.94 16.42
C LEU A 631 -2.62 -18.71 16.36
N LYS A 632 -3.86 -18.87 15.89
CA LYS A 632 -4.87 -17.79 15.85
C LYS A 632 -5.27 -17.35 17.26
N ILE A 633 -5.54 -18.29 18.16
CA ILE A 633 -5.84 -18.01 19.57
C ILE A 633 -4.68 -17.25 20.19
N ASN A 634 -3.45 -17.72 19.97
CA ASN A 634 -2.24 -17.06 20.47
C ASN A 634 -2.04 -15.66 19.89
N TYR A 635 -2.37 -15.45 18.62
CA TYR A 635 -2.31 -14.15 17.96
C TYR A 635 -3.32 -13.15 18.56
N MET A 636 -4.57 -13.57 18.78
CA MET A 636 -5.57 -12.74 19.45
C MET A 636 -5.18 -12.46 20.92
N ALA A 637 -4.64 -13.45 21.63
CA ALA A 637 -4.18 -13.26 23.01
C ALA A 637 -3.02 -12.26 23.09
N ALA A 638 -2.05 -12.32 22.16
CA ALA A 638 -0.95 -11.35 22.08
C ALA A 638 -1.46 -9.93 21.80
N PHE A 639 -2.50 -9.80 20.97
CA PHE A 639 -3.17 -8.53 20.73
C PHE A 639 -3.82 -7.95 21.99
N GLU A 640 -4.54 -8.78 22.72
CA GLU A 640 -5.15 -8.41 23.98
C GLU A 640 -4.14 -8.08 25.09
N GLU A 641 -2.98 -8.74 25.08
CA GLU A 641 -1.87 -8.48 25.99
C GLU A 641 -1.22 -7.11 25.71
N LEU A 642 -0.97 -6.79 24.44
CA LEU A 642 -0.50 -5.47 24.02
C LEU A 642 -1.53 -4.38 24.33
N ARG A 643 -2.83 -4.65 24.13
CA ARG A 643 -3.91 -3.73 24.46
C ARG A 643 -3.95 -3.40 25.95
N ARG A 644 -3.69 -4.38 26.82
CA ARG A 644 -3.68 -4.22 28.28
C ARG A 644 -2.40 -3.60 28.85
N GLY A 645 -1.38 -3.37 28.01
CA GLY A 645 -0.12 -2.74 28.43
C GLY A 645 0.81 -3.65 29.26
N ASN A 646 0.67 -4.98 29.16
CA ASN A 646 1.44 -5.93 29.97
C ASN A 646 2.88 -6.21 29.47
N HIS A 647 3.35 -5.48 28.45
CA HIS A 647 4.75 -5.48 28.07
C HIS A 647 5.43 -4.20 28.58
N ASN A 648 6.28 -4.35 29.61
CA ASN A 648 7.33 -3.39 29.90
C ASN A 648 8.35 -3.46 28.74
N ASP A 649 8.12 -2.70 27.66
CA ASP A 649 9.13 -2.15 26.73
C ASP A 649 8.50 -1.25 25.65
#